data_AF-A0A956JZ66-F1
#
_entry.id   AF-A0A956JZ66-F1
#
_cell.length_a   1.000
_cell.length_b   1.000
_cell.length_c   1.000
_cell.angle_alpha   90.00
_cell.angle_beta   90.00
_cell.angle_gamma   90.00
#
_symmetry.space_group_name_H-M   'P 1'
#
loop_
_entity.id
_entity.type
_entity.pdbx_description
1 polymer ?
#
loop_
_entity_poly.entity_id
_entity_poly.type
_entity_poly.pdbx_seq_one_letter_code
_entity_poly.pdbx_strand_id
1 'polypeptide(L)'
;MTVSNGQDGGSCTIADNGDGTSTITCEDGTTVTITDGQDGGSCSIADNGDGSSTITCDDGTVVVVHDGDPGQNGGNVAVTDFHGTDYLQSTGEFAAGKYFVNATITGATADAAGVVTVDFTVENDAGDPVTNIGAISANIDKLMPATAADGYNKWVPYIWHAETVSGNSYPNPNGTVAYQGYREGNGTLTNNHDGSYRYVFATNISAITVDGTAITYERNRLHRVSIMMGGHSGATDDAIFDFVPDGTTVTDTRDIVRTETCQNCHGDEFHGHGGDRISVENCATCHVPGATDAQSGESLDLKVMIHKIHMGGELPTVAGPDGDPWATADNGTYAIWGYGNRKISWEKVGFPAVIENCAKCHDGSATQSDHWKTTPTREACGSCHDDLDIESPTTTHAGGQRTDDSTCATCHAPPSNIANVVTKHDFTVADPRNIPEFTAELTMSAPANGTYYTGDEAPVVTVKLSQNGTPLADHRLLKGSAQGCTPTGNPASCPADTDGKFAGSSLFVHGPRANSVPVLTTNARAQILSTAAGPFTFATATSLVLKVDLGLATVTNDDWGTPVSGLITVAVPAGTYTVDQLVTLLNGSSAFAARAIAYNQGGFLGVRSRNLAPSHAIQLQAGDVTTAVFAGDVSIHDNSGFTTSNTLASAAASVGAIPAAADDPKVTLYTDRIEYQLDPVTDLVAGTYVVNLELGQLGRVSATNYRTPTVAKLTFQVGQAAEEKQIAGNCNSCHQSADGKGFVLDYSRHFKIFDNTAADQCTACHDYLPQLPDCTIDGNCGASAYSGWTGSKPISKRVHGIHFGSSLLHPLGTVDYSNGDPTTGRNWDITFPQDVRNCQSCHVDGETSGSWASNPNRLACSGCHDGDAALTHMKLMTYDPTPDAPWSGDEAESCAACH
;
A
#
# COMPACT_ATOMS: atom_id res chain seq x y z
N MET A 1 59.11 -19.63 -43.21
CA MET A 1 59.89 -18.47 -43.66
C MET A 1 60.47 -17.85 -42.40
N THR A 2 61.78 -17.99 -42.18
CA THR A 2 62.47 -17.46 -41.01
C THR A 2 62.51 -15.93 -41.16
N VAL A 3 61.70 -15.21 -40.39
CA VAL A 3 61.71 -13.74 -40.37
C VAL A 3 62.81 -13.32 -39.40
N SER A 4 63.87 -12.70 -39.91
CA SER A 4 64.83 -11.97 -39.10
C SER A 4 64.19 -10.66 -38.64
N ASN A 5 64.33 -10.30 -37.36
CA ASN A 5 63.97 -8.96 -36.87
C ASN A 5 64.72 -7.91 -37.69
N GLY A 6 64.01 -6.87 -38.16
CA GLY A 6 64.63 -5.67 -38.69
C GLY A 6 65.47 -4.98 -37.61
N GLN A 7 66.51 -4.24 -37.99
CA GLN A 7 67.31 -3.50 -37.02
C GLN A 7 66.44 -2.47 -36.27
N ASP A 8 66.71 -2.31 -34.99
CA ASP A 8 66.10 -1.25 -34.17
C ASP A 8 66.40 0.11 -34.82
N GLY A 9 65.39 0.97 -34.93
CA GLY A 9 65.54 2.32 -35.48
C GLY A 9 66.47 3.18 -34.60
N GLY A 10 67.40 3.91 -35.22
CA GLY A 10 68.29 4.84 -34.54
C GLY A 10 67.54 5.97 -33.84
N SER A 11 68.18 6.60 -32.86
CA SER A 11 67.54 7.65 -32.06
C SER A 11 67.36 8.94 -32.88
N CYS A 12 66.28 9.67 -32.63
CA CYS A 12 66.05 10.99 -33.22
C CYS A 12 65.98 12.05 -32.12
N THR A 13 66.51 13.23 -32.39
CA THR A 13 66.48 14.37 -31.48
C THR A 13 65.57 15.46 -32.04
N ILE A 14 64.85 16.13 -31.15
CA ILE A 14 63.96 17.25 -31.49
C ILE A 14 64.61 18.54 -31.00
N ALA A 15 64.72 19.53 -31.87
CA ALA A 15 65.16 20.88 -31.53
C ALA A 15 64.07 21.88 -31.88
N ASP A 16 63.71 22.72 -30.92
CA ASP A 16 62.86 23.89 -31.13
C ASP A 16 63.69 24.99 -31.83
N ASN A 17 63.17 25.52 -32.94
CA ASN A 17 63.85 26.53 -33.73
C ASN A 17 63.56 27.96 -33.24
N GLY A 18 62.66 28.14 -32.28
CA GLY A 18 62.32 29.44 -31.68
C GLY A 18 61.51 30.36 -32.60
N ASP A 19 60.94 29.83 -33.68
CA ASP A 19 60.16 30.55 -34.70
C ASP A 19 58.77 29.95 -34.96
N GLY A 20 58.28 29.10 -34.03
CA GLY A 20 57.01 28.37 -34.18
C GLY A 20 57.14 27.09 -35.01
N THR A 21 58.36 26.59 -35.20
CA THR A 21 58.64 25.29 -35.81
C THR A 21 59.58 24.46 -34.95
N SER A 22 59.44 23.15 -35.03
CA SER A 22 60.37 22.19 -34.44
C SER A 22 60.94 21.27 -35.51
N THR A 23 62.25 21.01 -35.46
CA THR A 23 62.91 20.10 -36.39
C THR A 23 63.30 18.81 -35.69
N ILE A 24 62.82 17.69 -36.22
CA ILE A 24 63.23 16.35 -35.81
C ILE A 24 64.35 15.90 -36.74
N THR A 25 65.48 15.51 -36.16
CA THR A 25 66.63 14.97 -36.89
C THR A 25 66.95 13.57 -36.39
N CYS A 26 67.01 12.61 -37.31
CA CYS A 26 67.37 11.23 -37.00
C CYS A 26 68.85 10.96 -37.33
N GLU A 27 69.44 9.97 -36.66
CA GLU A 27 70.86 9.61 -36.83
C GLU A 27 71.26 9.21 -38.27
N ASP A 28 70.30 8.81 -39.11
CA ASP A 28 70.52 8.50 -40.54
C ASP A 28 70.59 9.76 -41.44
N GLY A 29 70.48 10.95 -40.85
CA GLY A 29 70.55 12.24 -41.54
C GLY A 29 69.22 12.71 -42.12
N THR A 30 68.12 11.98 -41.92
CA THR A 30 66.79 12.47 -42.28
C THR A 30 66.31 13.53 -41.30
N THR A 31 65.72 14.60 -41.84
CA THR A 31 65.17 15.71 -41.07
C THR A 31 63.77 16.05 -41.52
N VAL A 32 62.86 16.33 -40.58
CA VAL A 32 61.55 16.91 -40.88
C VAL A 32 61.31 18.13 -39.99
N THR A 33 60.85 19.22 -40.58
CA THR A 33 60.45 20.43 -39.85
C THR A 33 58.93 20.46 -39.79
N ILE A 34 58.40 20.60 -38.58
CA ILE A 34 56.97 20.62 -38.28
C ILE A 34 56.63 22.04 -37.83
N THR A 35 55.62 22.63 -38.45
CA THR A 35 55.08 23.94 -38.09
C THR A 35 53.93 23.75 -37.10
N ASP A 36 53.81 24.63 -36.12
CA ASP A 36 52.60 24.69 -35.30
C ASP A 36 51.37 24.97 -36.18
N GLY A 37 50.22 24.37 -35.85
CA GLY A 37 48.94 24.74 -36.45
C GLY A 37 48.55 26.16 -36.05
N GLN A 38 47.69 26.84 -36.82
CA GLN A 38 47.20 28.15 -36.40
C GLN A 38 46.48 28.02 -35.05
N ASP A 39 46.88 28.87 -34.09
CA ASP A 39 46.17 29.02 -32.83
C ASP A 39 44.70 29.32 -33.10
N GLY A 40 43.81 28.56 -32.46
CA GLY A 40 42.38 28.90 -32.44
C GLY A 40 42.21 30.28 -31.81
N GLY A 41 41.42 31.15 -32.44
CA GLY A 41 41.17 32.51 -31.95
C GLY A 41 40.77 32.51 -30.48
N SER A 42 41.35 33.42 -29.71
CA SER A 42 41.07 33.50 -28.28
C SER A 42 39.67 34.08 -28.09
N CYS A 43 38.93 33.53 -27.13
CA CYS A 43 37.67 34.12 -26.68
C CYS A 43 37.89 34.72 -25.30
N SER A 44 37.35 35.91 -25.10
CA SER A 44 37.34 36.60 -23.80
C SER A 44 35.94 36.60 -23.23
N ILE A 45 35.84 36.46 -21.91
CA ILE A 45 34.58 36.49 -21.18
C ILE A 45 34.58 37.77 -20.34
N ALA A 46 33.54 38.59 -20.51
CA ALA A 46 33.29 39.76 -19.70
C ALA A 46 31.97 39.59 -18.94
N ASP A 47 32.02 39.71 -17.62
CA ASP A 47 30.84 39.78 -16.76
C ASP A 47 30.19 41.17 -16.92
N ASN A 48 28.89 41.19 -17.20
CA ASN A 48 28.13 42.41 -17.43
C ASN A 48 27.53 43.00 -16.13
N GLY A 49 27.60 42.27 -15.01
CA GLY A 49 27.10 42.72 -13.71
C GLY A 49 25.58 42.77 -13.58
N ASP A 50 24.84 42.17 -14.53
CA ASP A 50 23.39 42.08 -14.56
C ASP A 50 22.86 40.63 -14.58
N GLY A 51 23.72 39.67 -14.22
CA GLY A 51 23.42 38.23 -14.32
C GLY A 51 23.64 37.68 -15.73
N SER A 52 24.47 38.33 -16.55
CA SER A 52 24.91 37.81 -17.84
C SER A 52 26.41 37.98 -18.06
N SER A 53 26.99 37.09 -18.85
CA SER A 53 28.37 37.15 -19.31
C SER A 53 28.42 37.17 -20.84
N THR A 54 29.22 38.05 -21.41
CA THR A 54 29.45 38.12 -22.85
C THR A 54 30.75 37.45 -23.22
N ILE A 55 30.66 36.42 -24.06
CA ILE A 55 31.80 35.75 -24.69
C ILE A 55 32.02 36.40 -26.05
N THR A 56 33.21 36.97 -26.25
CA THR A 56 33.62 37.57 -27.53
C THR A 56 34.85 36.84 -28.05
N CYS A 57 34.74 36.29 -29.25
CA CYS A 57 35.84 35.60 -29.92
C CYS A 57 36.47 36.51 -30.98
N ASP A 58 37.75 36.29 -31.27
CA ASP A 58 38.53 37.10 -32.22
C ASP A 58 38.02 37.01 -33.67
N ASP A 59 37.14 36.06 -34.00
CA ASP A 59 36.46 35.93 -35.29
C ASP A 59 35.20 36.81 -35.42
N GLY A 60 34.90 37.62 -34.40
CA GLY A 60 33.77 38.53 -34.35
C GLY A 60 32.47 37.90 -33.85
N THR A 61 32.50 36.62 -33.47
CA THR A 61 31.34 35.95 -32.85
C THR A 61 31.17 36.45 -31.43
N VAL A 62 29.96 36.91 -31.10
CA VAL A 62 29.60 37.39 -29.76
C VAL A 62 28.37 36.61 -29.29
N VAL A 63 28.47 35.99 -28.11
CA VAL A 63 27.36 35.32 -27.44
C VAL A 63 27.19 35.90 -26.04
N VAL A 64 25.97 36.29 -25.71
CA VAL A 64 25.59 36.67 -24.34
C VAL A 64 24.96 35.45 -23.68
N VAL A 65 25.53 35.02 -22.57
CA VAL A 65 25.04 33.92 -21.75
C VAL A 65 24.44 34.53 -20.50
N HIS A 66 23.17 34.23 -20.21
CA HIS A 66 22.52 34.65 -18.98
C HIS A 66 22.68 33.56 -17.93
N ASP A 67 22.91 33.95 -16.68
CA ASP A 67 22.75 33.05 -15.55
C ASP A 67 21.30 32.55 -15.54
N GLY A 68 21.10 31.29 -15.18
CA GLY A 68 19.75 30.84 -14.81
C GLY A 68 19.28 31.63 -13.59
N ASP A 69 17.97 31.86 -13.47
CA ASP A 69 17.41 32.45 -12.25
C ASP A 69 17.99 31.70 -11.04
N PRO A 70 18.67 32.39 -10.10
CA PRO A 70 19.13 31.73 -8.89
C PRO A 70 17.91 31.07 -8.24
N GLY A 71 17.96 29.75 -8.08
CA GLY A 71 16.99 29.09 -7.23
C GLY A 71 16.94 29.85 -5.91
N GLN A 72 15.75 30.21 -5.43
CA GLN A 72 15.66 30.77 -4.09
C GLN A 72 16.40 29.80 -3.18
N ASN A 73 17.36 30.30 -2.38
CA ASN A 73 18.00 29.49 -1.37
C ASN A 73 16.87 28.76 -0.64
N GLY A 74 16.79 27.44 -0.83
CA GLY A 74 15.92 26.60 -0.04
C GLY A 74 16.36 26.85 1.38
N GLY A 75 15.67 27.73 2.11
CA GLY A 75 16.01 28.02 3.49
C GLY A 75 16.13 26.66 4.15
N ASN A 76 17.22 26.40 4.87
CA ASN A 76 17.39 25.15 5.59
C ASN A 76 16.20 24.97 6.53
N VAL A 77 15.14 24.33 6.03
CA VAL A 77 14.04 23.84 6.85
C VAL A 77 14.66 22.64 7.52
N ALA A 78 15.11 22.83 8.76
CA ALA A 78 15.46 21.69 9.59
C ALA A 78 14.22 20.81 9.66
N VAL A 79 14.28 19.62 9.08
CA VAL A 79 13.28 18.58 9.32
C VAL A 79 13.47 18.17 10.77
N THR A 80 12.65 18.72 11.66
CA THR A 80 12.67 18.39 13.09
C THR A 80 11.90 17.11 13.39
N ASP A 81 11.11 16.64 12.43
CA ASP A 81 10.27 15.46 12.55
C ASP A 81 11.07 14.26 12.04
N PHE A 82 11.87 13.69 12.94
CA PHE A 82 12.49 12.38 12.70
C PHE A 82 11.41 11.29 12.78
N HIS A 83 11.70 10.12 12.22
CA HIS A 83 10.76 9.00 12.09
C HIS A 83 11.46 7.67 12.41
N GLY A 84 10.68 6.60 12.50
CA GLY A 84 11.18 5.25 12.78
C GLY A 84 11.42 4.96 14.25
N THR A 85 11.73 3.69 14.53
CA THR A 85 11.89 3.14 15.88
C THR A 85 12.87 3.93 16.75
N ASP A 86 14.03 4.30 16.21
CA ASP A 86 15.05 5.05 16.95
C ASP A 86 14.52 6.40 17.46
N TYR A 87 13.73 7.10 16.62
CA TYR A 87 13.14 8.37 17.04
C TYR A 87 12.04 8.19 18.07
N LEU A 88 11.17 7.19 17.89
CA LEU A 88 10.13 6.83 18.87
C LEU A 88 10.75 6.52 20.23
N GLN A 89 11.85 5.75 20.26
CA GLN A 89 12.61 5.47 21.48
C GLN A 89 13.28 6.71 22.10
N SER A 90 13.64 7.70 21.27
CA SER A 90 14.28 8.95 21.71
C SER A 90 13.31 10.05 22.15
N THR A 91 11.99 9.84 22.05
CA THR A 91 10.96 10.83 22.42
C THR A 91 9.92 10.28 23.39
N GLY A 92 9.06 11.16 23.92
CA GLY A 92 7.92 10.76 24.76
C GLY A 92 8.29 9.99 26.03
N GLU A 93 7.51 8.94 26.33
CA GLU A 93 7.68 8.09 27.53
C GLU A 93 8.92 7.19 27.43
N PHE A 94 9.29 6.74 26.24
CA PHE A 94 10.51 5.97 26.02
C PHE A 94 11.75 6.80 26.35
N ALA A 95 11.80 8.07 25.92
CA ALA A 95 12.85 9.01 26.35
C ALA A 95 12.86 9.25 27.87
N ALA A 96 11.69 9.14 28.52
CA ALA A 96 11.55 9.26 29.96
C ALA A 96 11.90 7.97 30.73
N GLY A 97 12.33 6.92 30.04
CA GLY A 97 12.82 5.67 30.62
C GLY A 97 11.81 4.52 30.67
N LYS A 98 10.71 4.57 29.90
CA LYS A 98 9.85 3.40 29.62
C LYS A 98 10.60 2.39 28.73
N TYR A 99 10.47 1.11 29.03
CA TYR A 99 10.93 0.02 28.16
C TYR A 99 10.08 -1.23 28.40
N PHE A 100 9.84 -2.01 27.35
CA PHE A 100 9.12 -3.28 27.46
C PHE A 100 10.01 -4.35 28.10
N VAL A 101 9.37 -5.28 28.80
CA VAL A 101 9.99 -6.46 29.42
C VAL A 101 9.08 -7.67 29.19
N ASN A 102 9.56 -8.86 29.52
CA ASN A 102 8.78 -10.09 29.53
C ASN A 102 8.58 -10.57 30.98
N ALA A 103 7.38 -10.42 31.49
CA ALA A 103 6.91 -10.88 32.78
C ALA A 103 6.21 -12.23 32.62
N THR A 104 6.60 -13.20 33.44
CA THR A 104 5.99 -14.54 33.45
C THR A 104 5.60 -14.90 34.86
N ILE A 105 4.31 -15.18 35.10
CA ILE A 105 3.87 -15.76 36.37
C ILE A 105 4.25 -17.24 36.39
N THR A 106 5.15 -17.59 37.31
CA THR A 106 5.68 -18.94 37.50
C THR A 106 4.81 -19.80 38.42
N GLY A 107 3.96 -19.17 39.24
CA GLY A 107 2.99 -19.86 40.06
C GLY A 107 2.05 -18.91 40.79
N ALA A 108 0.85 -19.40 41.11
CA ALA A 108 -0.12 -18.68 41.92
C ALA A 108 -0.84 -19.65 42.88
N THR A 109 -1.18 -19.15 44.07
CA THR A 109 -1.95 -19.90 45.07
C THR A 109 -3.00 -18.99 45.70
N ALA A 110 -4.12 -19.59 46.11
CA ALA A 110 -5.10 -18.97 46.97
C ALA A 110 -5.46 -19.99 48.06
N ASP A 111 -5.16 -19.66 49.31
CA ASP A 111 -5.36 -20.59 50.41
C ASP A 111 -6.83 -20.66 50.86
N ALA A 112 -7.16 -21.61 51.73
CA ALA A 112 -8.53 -21.77 52.23
C ALA A 112 -9.04 -20.55 53.04
N ALA A 113 -8.13 -19.68 53.50
CA ALA A 113 -8.46 -18.44 54.19
C ALA A 113 -8.64 -17.26 53.23
N GLY A 114 -8.46 -17.45 51.91
CA GLY A 114 -8.60 -16.41 50.89
C GLY A 114 -7.38 -15.52 50.73
N VAL A 115 -6.20 -15.93 51.20
CA VAL A 115 -4.93 -15.21 50.95
C VAL A 115 -4.36 -15.67 49.62
N VAL A 116 -4.08 -14.71 48.73
CA VAL A 116 -3.56 -14.97 47.38
C VAL A 116 -2.07 -14.61 47.32
N THR A 117 -1.27 -15.50 46.73
CA THR A 117 0.17 -15.29 46.50
C THR A 117 0.52 -15.61 45.06
N VAL A 118 1.29 -14.74 44.42
CA VAL A 118 1.74 -14.87 43.03
C VAL A 118 3.25 -14.77 42.96
N ASP A 119 3.88 -15.70 42.27
CA ASP A 119 5.31 -15.77 42.00
C ASP A 119 5.57 -15.54 40.52
N PHE A 120 6.47 -14.63 40.19
CA PHE A 120 6.73 -14.26 38.80
C PHE A 120 8.20 -13.90 38.56
N THR A 121 8.61 -13.97 37.30
CA THR A 121 9.93 -13.53 36.81
C THR A 121 9.76 -12.40 35.82
N VAL A 122 10.76 -11.54 35.71
CA VAL A 122 10.81 -10.45 34.73
C VAL A 122 12.17 -10.45 34.05
N GLU A 123 12.17 -10.47 32.73
CA GLU A 123 13.37 -10.46 31.88
C GLU A 123 13.27 -9.34 30.84
N ASN A 124 14.39 -8.77 30.40
CA ASN A 124 14.40 -7.85 29.27
C ASN A 124 14.41 -8.62 27.93
N ASP A 125 14.41 -7.90 26.81
CA ASP A 125 14.44 -8.51 25.46
C ASP A 125 15.69 -9.39 25.19
N ALA A 126 16.77 -9.19 25.95
CA ALA A 126 17.98 -10.01 25.87
C ALA A 126 17.91 -11.29 26.74
N GLY A 127 16.85 -11.47 27.52
CA GLY A 127 16.69 -12.55 28.49
C GLY A 127 17.43 -12.32 29.82
N ASP A 128 17.92 -11.11 30.08
CA ASP A 128 18.57 -10.78 31.36
C ASP A 128 17.50 -10.46 32.42
N PRO A 129 17.69 -10.91 33.67
CA PRO A 129 16.72 -10.64 34.75
C PRO A 129 16.65 -9.15 35.10
N VAL A 130 15.43 -8.62 35.20
CA VAL A 130 15.16 -7.26 35.66
C VAL A 130 15.00 -7.27 37.18
N THR A 131 15.96 -6.68 37.91
CA THR A 131 16.09 -6.88 39.38
C THR A 131 15.59 -5.73 40.23
N ASN A 132 14.96 -4.71 39.65
CA ASN A 132 14.63 -3.44 40.32
C ASN A 132 13.18 -2.98 40.13
N ILE A 133 12.24 -3.91 39.94
CA ILE A 133 10.81 -3.58 39.97
C ILE A 133 10.42 -3.09 41.37
N GLY A 134 9.90 -1.87 41.45
CA GLY A 134 9.57 -1.21 42.71
C GLY A 134 8.10 -1.36 43.13
N ALA A 135 7.19 -1.55 42.17
CA ALA A 135 5.76 -1.70 42.41
C ALA A 135 5.09 -2.43 41.25
N ILE A 136 3.96 -3.07 41.56
CA ILE A 136 3.04 -3.63 40.58
C ILE A 136 1.60 -3.35 41.03
N SER A 137 0.64 -3.48 40.11
CA SER A 137 -0.75 -3.76 40.49
C SER A 137 -1.11 -5.20 40.15
N ALA A 138 -2.12 -5.75 40.81
CA ALA A 138 -2.58 -7.11 40.59
C ALA A 138 -4.10 -7.24 40.74
N ASN A 139 -4.68 -8.21 40.04
CA ASN A 139 -6.10 -8.57 40.12
C ASN A 139 -6.26 -10.10 40.21
N ILE A 140 -7.41 -10.55 40.71
CA ILE A 140 -7.82 -11.95 40.73
C ILE A 140 -9.31 -12.11 40.42
N ASP A 141 -9.60 -13.11 39.59
CA ASP A 141 -10.93 -13.45 39.10
C ASP A 141 -11.22 -14.93 39.27
N LYS A 142 -12.51 -15.28 39.28
CA LYS A 142 -12.97 -16.66 39.09
C LYS A 142 -13.77 -16.80 37.80
N LEU A 143 -13.65 -17.96 37.14
CA LEU A 143 -14.48 -18.30 35.99
C LEU A 143 -15.80 -18.91 36.47
N MET A 144 -16.89 -18.20 36.23
CA MET A 144 -18.25 -18.70 36.45
C MET A 144 -18.71 -19.46 35.19
N PRO A 145 -19.31 -20.66 35.35
CA PRO A 145 -19.77 -21.47 34.23
C PRO A 145 -20.98 -20.83 33.58
N ALA A 146 -21.30 -21.29 32.37
CA ALA A 146 -22.52 -20.91 31.69
C ALA A 146 -23.76 -21.23 32.54
N THR A 147 -24.64 -20.23 32.67
CA THR A 147 -25.99 -20.44 33.21
C THR A 147 -26.95 -20.80 32.08
N ALA A 148 -28.12 -21.36 32.40
CA ALA A 148 -29.14 -21.64 31.39
C ALA A 148 -29.67 -20.37 30.70
N ALA A 149 -29.62 -19.22 31.40
CA ALA A 149 -30.07 -17.93 30.88
C ALA A 149 -29.02 -17.26 29.99
N ASP A 150 -27.75 -17.27 30.41
CA ASP A 150 -26.66 -16.58 29.71
C ASP A 150 -26.07 -17.45 28.58
N GLY A 151 -25.98 -18.77 28.77
CA GLY A 151 -25.41 -19.68 27.77
C GLY A 151 -23.88 -19.59 27.57
N TYR A 152 -23.19 -18.69 28.28
CA TYR A 152 -21.73 -18.52 28.23
C TYR A 152 -21.11 -18.40 29.63
N ASN A 153 -19.85 -18.83 29.77
CA ASN A 153 -19.07 -18.66 30.99
C ASN A 153 -18.47 -17.24 31.08
N LYS A 154 -18.20 -16.73 32.29
CA LYS A 154 -17.74 -15.34 32.48
C LYS A 154 -16.76 -15.20 33.64
N TRP A 155 -15.77 -14.32 33.45
CA TRP A 155 -14.90 -13.89 34.52
C TRP A 155 -15.67 -13.01 35.50
N VAL A 156 -15.42 -13.22 36.80
CA VAL A 156 -15.97 -12.41 37.89
C VAL A 156 -14.81 -12.01 38.80
N PRO A 157 -14.45 -10.73 38.86
CA PRO A 157 -13.35 -10.25 39.69
C PRO A 157 -13.75 -10.23 41.16
N TYR A 158 -12.77 -10.42 42.04
CA TYR A 158 -12.94 -10.23 43.48
C TYR A 158 -12.71 -8.77 43.91
N ILE A 159 -12.12 -7.95 43.05
CA ILE A 159 -11.79 -6.55 43.33
C ILE A 159 -12.65 -5.65 42.44
N TRP A 160 -13.45 -4.78 43.07
CA TRP A 160 -14.35 -3.86 42.37
C TRP A 160 -14.16 -2.43 42.86
N HIS A 161 -14.37 -1.49 41.96
CA HIS A 161 -14.44 -0.07 42.24
C HIS A 161 -15.87 0.44 42.05
N ALA A 162 -16.36 1.26 42.98
CA ALA A 162 -17.61 1.99 42.82
C ALA A 162 -17.30 3.39 42.31
N GLU A 163 -17.57 3.64 41.03
CA GLU A 163 -17.51 4.97 40.47
C GLU A 163 -18.77 5.76 40.86
N THR A 164 -18.63 7.03 41.23
CA THR A 164 -19.76 7.92 41.52
C THR A 164 -19.62 9.19 40.70
N VAL A 165 -20.64 9.50 39.90
CA VAL A 165 -20.70 10.76 39.13
C VAL A 165 -20.59 11.94 40.09
N SER A 166 -19.64 12.84 39.85
CA SER A 166 -19.46 14.07 40.62
C SER A 166 -19.66 15.32 39.75
N GLY A 167 -20.32 16.35 40.30
CA GLY A 167 -20.47 17.66 39.65
C GLY A 167 -21.88 17.98 39.13
N ASN A 168 -22.01 19.02 38.30
CA ASN A 168 -23.30 19.50 37.81
C ASN A 168 -23.71 18.78 36.52
N SER A 169 -24.13 17.52 36.65
CA SER A 169 -24.88 16.68 35.70
C SER A 169 -24.38 16.66 34.25
N TYR A 170 -23.57 15.66 33.87
CA TYR A 170 -23.43 15.22 32.47
C TYR A 170 -22.71 13.88 32.30
N PRO A 171 -23.20 12.95 31.44
CA PRO A 171 -24.56 12.84 30.94
C PRO A 171 -25.53 12.23 31.97
N ASN A 172 -25.04 11.42 32.92
CA ASN A 172 -25.84 10.94 34.05
C ASN A 172 -25.91 11.92 35.24
N PRO A 173 -26.94 11.81 36.11
CA PRO A 173 -27.08 12.66 37.30
C PRO A 173 -25.93 12.51 38.30
N ASN A 174 -25.64 13.59 39.03
CA ASN A 174 -24.72 13.57 40.18
C ASN A 174 -25.15 12.52 41.21
N GLY A 175 -24.20 11.72 41.70
CA GLY A 175 -24.47 10.65 42.66
C GLY A 175 -24.93 9.33 42.04
N THR A 176 -25.06 9.24 40.71
CA THR A 176 -25.19 7.94 40.03
C THR A 176 -23.95 7.10 40.34
N VAL A 177 -24.17 5.83 40.71
CA VAL A 177 -23.11 4.88 41.07
C VAL A 177 -23.11 3.74 40.05
N ALA A 178 -21.93 3.37 39.58
CA ALA A 178 -21.70 2.15 38.82
C ALA A 178 -20.52 1.37 39.40
N TYR A 179 -20.45 0.08 39.10
CA TYR A 179 -19.39 -0.80 39.57
C TYR A 179 -18.54 -1.27 38.41
N GLN A 180 -17.23 -1.32 38.63
CA GLN A 180 -16.23 -1.67 37.63
C GLN A 180 -15.24 -2.69 38.19
N GLY A 181 -14.83 -3.65 37.38
CA GLY A 181 -13.72 -4.54 37.74
C GLY A 181 -12.45 -3.71 37.99
N TYR A 182 -11.67 -4.10 38.98
CA TYR A 182 -10.56 -3.28 39.47
C TYR A 182 -9.35 -4.11 39.86
N ARG A 183 -8.30 -3.43 40.32
CA ARG A 183 -7.01 -4.01 40.71
C ARG A 183 -6.55 -3.42 42.04
N GLU A 184 -5.71 -4.15 42.77
CA GLU A 184 -5.01 -3.60 43.93
C GLU A 184 -3.55 -3.28 43.60
N GLY A 185 -2.96 -2.36 44.38
CA GLY A 185 -1.53 -2.04 44.31
C GLY A 185 -0.92 -1.84 45.70
N ASN A 186 -1.63 -2.27 46.74
CA ASN A 186 -1.28 -2.09 48.15
C ASN A 186 -0.91 -3.40 48.85
N GLY A 187 -0.77 -4.50 48.12
CA GLY A 187 -0.23 -5.76 48.61
C GLY A 187 1.27 -5.69 48.88
N THR A 188 1.86 -6.82 49.25
CA THR A 188 3.28 -6.91 49.61
C THR A 188 4.07 -7.51 48.46
N LEU A 189 4.87 -6.68 47.77
CA LEU A 189 5.84 -7.13 46.78
C LEU A 189 7.19 -7.44 47.45
N THR A 190 7.67 -8.66 47.27
CA THR A 190 9.01 -9.09 47.66
C THR A 190 9.85 -9.25 46.39
N ASN A 191 10.93 -8.48 46.29
CA ASN A 191 11.92 -8.59 45.23
C ASN A 191 13.07 -9.49 45.72
N ASN A 192 13.34 -10.60 45.03
CA ASN A 192 14.42 -11.53 45.39
C ASN A 192 15.79 -11.09 44.84
N HIS A 193 15.83 -10.00 44.07
CA HIS A 193 17.01 -9.38 43.47
C HIS A 193 17.74 -10.24 42.43
N ASP A 194 17.04 -11.21 41.84
CA ASP A 194 17.54 -12.12 40.80
C ASP A 194 16.62 -12.17 39.57
N GLY A 195 15.67 -11.24 39.46
CA GLY A 195 14.63 -11.23 38.42
C GLY A 195 13.35 -11.94 38.84
N SER A 196 13.34 -12.64 39.98
CA SER A 196 12.14 -13.24 40.56
C SER A 196 11.52 -12.38 41.65
N TYR A 197 10.20 -12.47 41.74
CA TYR A 197 9.37 -11.66 42.61
C TYR A 197 8.23 -12.48 43.20
N ARG A 198 7.77 -12.08 44.38
CA ARG A 198 6.55 -12.59 45.01
C ARG A 198 5.63 -11.45 45.38
N TYR A 199 4.37 -11.52 44.97
CA TYR A 199 3.32 -10.59 45.39
C TYR A 199 2.29 -11.32 46.26
N VAL A 200 2.03 -10.77 47.44
CA VAL A 200 0.96 -11.25 48.33
C VAL A 200 -0.15 -10.21 48.38
N PHE A 201 -1.37 -10.61 48.04
CA PHE A 201 -2.50 -9.71 47.97
C PHE A 201 -2.84 -9.11 49.35
N ALA A 202 -3.20 -7.82 49.37
CA ALA A 202 -3.79 -7.20 50.55
C ALA A 202 -5.27 -7.61 50.71
N THR A 203 -5.97 -7.75 49.58
CA THR A 203 -7.35 -8.22 49.53
C THR A 203 -7.44 -9.69 49.90
N ASN A 204 -8.31 -9.99 50.87
CA ASN A 204 -8.67 -11.35 51.20
C ASN A 204 -9.98 -11.72 50.48
N ILE A 205 -9.93 -12.71 49.60
CA ILE A 205 -11.05 -13.07 48.71
C ILE A 205 -12.14 -13.90 49.39
N SER A 206 -11.97 -14.32 50.65
CA SER A 206 -12.92 -15.21 51.33
C SER A 206 -14.26 -14.55 51.65
N ALA A 207 -14.33 -13.22 51.68
CA ALA A 207 -15.53 -12.47 52.06
C ALA A 207 -15.65 -11.14 51.30
N ILE A 208 -15.90 -11.23 49.98
CA ILE A 208 -16.12 -10.06 49.12
C ILE A 208 -17.63 -9.81 48.96
N THR A 209 -18.02 -8.53 49.06
CA THR A 209 -19.39 -8.07 48.79
C THR A 209 -19.35 -6.83 47.91
N VAL A 210 -20.12 -6.85 46.82
CA VAL A 210 -20.25 -5.76 45.85
C VAL A 210 -21.73 -5.45 45.70
N ASP A 211 -22.12 -4.19 45.93
CA ASP A 211 -23.52 -3.77 45.93
C ASP A 211 -24.46 -4.65 46.77
N GLY A 212 -23.98 -5.12 47.93
CA GLY A 212 -24.72 -6.04 48.79
C GLY A 212 -24.81 -7.49 48.28
N THR A 213 -24.24 -7.80 47.12
CA THR A 213 -24.13 -9.16 46.56
C THR A 213 -22.78 -9.78 46.94
N ALA A 214 -22.82 -10.95 47.58
CA ALA A 214 -21.61 -11.68 47.95
C ALA A 214 -20.95 -12.33 46.72
N ILE A 215 -19.65 -12.14 46.56
CA ILE A 215 -18.81 -12.87 45.61
C ILE A 215 -18.13 -14.00 46.37
N THR A 216 -18.76 -15.17 46.37
CA THR A 216 -18.29 -16.34 47.12
C THR A 216 -16.99 -16.88 46.55
N TYR A 217 -16.01 -17.14 47.41
CA TYR A 217 -14.79 -17.85 47.04
C TYR A 217 -15.05 -19.36 46.83
N GLU A 218 -14.90 -19.82 45.59
CA GLU A 218 -15.15 -21.22 45.19
C GLU A 218 -13.85 -21.89 44.71
N ARG A 219 -13.18 -22.59 45.62
CA ARG A 219 -11.81 -23.12 45.44
C ARG A 219 -11.63 -24.15 44.32
N ASN A 220 -12.72 -24.76 43.89
CA ASN A 220 -12.76 -25.78 42.85
C ASN A 220 -12.97 -25.20 41.44
N ARG A 221 -12.98 -23.87 41.30
CA ARG A 221 -13.11 -23.19 40.01
C ARG A 221 -11.77 -22.69 39.50
N LEU A 222 -11.69 -22.55 38.18
CA LEU A 222 -10.61 -21.82 37.54
C LEU A 222 -10.60 -20.38 38.05
N HIS A 223 -9.43 -19.93 38.48
CA HIS A 223 -9.12 -18.56 38.83
C HIS A 223 -8.05 -18.03 37.88
N ARG A 224 -8.12 -16.74 37.57
CA ARG A 224 -7.07 -16.02 36.85
C ARG A 224 -6.49 -14.98 37.79
N VAL A 225 -5.17 -14.98 37.95
CA VAL A 225 -4.46 -13.81 38.51
C VAL A 225 -3.83 -13.03 37.37
N SER A 226 -3.74 -11.72 37.54
CA SER A 226 -2.95 -10.86 36.68
C SER A 226 -2.04 -9.95 37.48
N ILE A 227 -0.88 -9.63 36.92
CA ILE A 227 0.04 -8.58 37.39
C ILE A 227 0.23 -7.57 36.28
N MET A 228 0.40 -6.30 36.64
CA MET A 228 0.68 -5.20 35.72
C MET A 228 1.79 -4.32 36.29
N MET A 229 2.70 -3.86 35.42
CA MET A 229 3.81 -3.01 35.81
C MET A 229 4.17 -1.96 34.76
N GLY A 230 4.81 -0.89 35.20
CA GLY A 230 5.28 0.18 34.34
C GLY A 230 4.16 1.09 33.83
N GLY A 231 4.17 1.37 32.52
CA GLY A 231 3.22 2.22 31.83
C GLY A 231 3.88 3.47 31.28
N HIS A 232 4.06 4.49 32.12
CA HIS A 232 4.67 5.76 31.71
C HIS A 232 6.21 5.82 31.90
N SER A 233 6.79 4.86 32.62
CA SER A 233 8.23 4.79 32.91
C SER A 233 8.61 3.42 33.46
N GLY A 234 9.87 3.02 33.26
CA GLY A 234 10.42 1.76 33.75
C GLY A 234 9.96 0.55 32.94
N ALA A 235 10.31 -0.63 33.45
CA ALA A 235 9.92 -1.93 32.91
C ALA A 235 8.39 -2.04 32.84
N THR A 236 7.87 -2.24 31.63
CA THR A 236 6.44 -2.25 31.33
C THR A 236 6.04 -3.59 30.72
N ASP A 237 5.13 -4.28 31.39
CA ASP A 237 4.49 -5.51 30.91
C ASP A 237 3.28 -5.88 31.79
N ASP A 238 2.44 -6.79 31.33
CA ASP A 238 1.46 -7.51 32.13
C ASP A 238 1.55 -9.03 31.93
N ALA A 239 1.08 -9.78 32.92
CA ALA A 239 1.10 -11.24 32.84
C ALA A 239 -0.13 -11.83 33.52
N ILE A 240 -0.64 -12.93 32.97
CA ILE A 240 -1.78 -13.67 33.51
C ILE A 240 -1.42 -15.12 33.85
N PHE A 241 -2.14 -15.71 34.80
CA PHE A 241 -1.99 -17.12 35.13
C PHE A 241 -3.29 -17.74 35.63
N ASP A 242 -3.66 -18.85 35.01
CA ASP A 242 -4.86 -19.60 35.34
C ASP A 242 -4.54 -20.79 36.26
N PHE A 243 -5.28 -20.93 37.36
CA PHE A 243 -5.08 -22.02 38.33
C PHE A 243 -6.38 -22.39 39.06
N VAL A 244 -6.43 -23.59 39.65
CA VAL A 244 -7.55 -24.03 40.50
C VAL A 244 -7.07 -24.16 41.95
N PRO A 245 -7.55 -23.33 42.89
CA PRO A 245 -7.01 -23.25 44.24
C PRO A 245 -6.98 -24.55 45.08
N ASP A 246 -7.91 -25.49 44.86
CA ASP A 246 -7.89 -26.79 45.55
C ASP A 246 -7.34 -27.95 44.72
N GLY A 247 -6.84 -27.66 43.51
CA GLY A 247 -6.29 -28.66 42.59
C GLY A 247 -7.34 -29.51 41.87
N THR A 248 -8.63 -29.16 41.96
CA THR A 248 -9.67 -29.77 41.12
C THR A 248 -9.31 -29.61 39.64
N THR A 249 -9.63 -30.62 38.83
CA THR A 249 -9.42 -30.57 37.38
C THR A 249 -10.17 -29.39 36.77
N VAL A 250 -9.51 -28.65 35.88
CA VAL A 250 -10.15 -27.61 35.07
C VAL A 250 -11.25 -28.24 34.20
N THR A 251 -12.49 -27.83 34.42
CA THR A 251 -13.65 -28.32 33.64
C THR A 251 -14.17 -27.30 32.64
N ASP A 252 -13.69 -26.06 32.71
CA ASP A 252 -14.16 -24.94 31.91
C ASP A 252 -13.01 -23.92 31.72
N THR A 253 -12.94 -23.29 30.55
CA THR A 253 -11.91 -22.30 30.17
C THR A 253 -12.56 -21.14 29.42
N ARG A 254 -11.85 -20.02 29.28
CA ARG A 254 -12.32 -18.88 28.47
C ARG A 254 -11.17 -18.26 27.69
N ASP A 255 -10.92 -18.81 26.51
CA ASP A 255 -9.85 -18.40 25.57
C ASP A 255 -10.46 -18.17 24.18
N ILE A 256 -10.86 -16.93 23.87
CA ILE A 256 -11.69 -16.58 22.71
C ILE A 256 -10.93 -15.77 21.65
N VAL A 257 -10.09 -14.83 22.07
CA VAL A 257 -9.23 -13.98 21.24
C VAL A 257 -7.89 -13.82 21.96
N ARG A 258 -6.81 -13.65 21.20
CA ARG A 258 -5.46 -13.46 21.76
C ARG A 258 -4.91 -12.08 21.46
N THR A 259 -3.99 -11.62 22.30
CA THR A 259 -3.35 -10.30 22.16
C THR A 259 -2.63 -10.12 20.83
N GLU A 260 -1.98 -11.18 20.31
CA GLU A 260 -1.26 -11.12 19.05
C GLU A 260 -2.18 -10.75 17.88
N THR A 261 -3.45 -11.16 17.93
CA THR A 261 -4.45 -10.80 16.92
C THR A 261 -4.71 -9.28 16.90
N CYS A 262 -4.68 -8.61 18.06
CA CYS A 262 -4.83 -7.16 18.18
C CYS A 262 -3.59 -6.40 17.69
N GLN A 263 -2.40 -6.91 18.02
CA GLN A 263 -1.11 -6.31 17.66
C GLN A 263 -0.88 -6.29 16.15
N ASN A 264 -1.54 -7.16 15.38
CA ASN A 264 -1.54 -7.09 13.91
C ASN A 264 -1.88 -5.68 13.38
N CYS A 265 -2.69 -4.90 14.09
CA CYS A 265 -2.96 -3.49 13.75
C CYS A 265 -2.39 -2.47 14.71
N HIS A 266 -2.46 -2.74 16.00
CA HIS A 266 -2.05 -1.78 17.02
C HIS A 266 -0.53 -1.74 17.26
N GLY A 267 0.22 -2.69 16.70
CA GLY A 267 1.65 -2.84 16.92
C GLY A 267 2.01 -3.23 18.36
N ASP A 268 3.30 -3.23 18.67
CA ASP A 268 3.83 -3.65 19.97
C ASP A 268 3.42 -2.71 21.11
N GLU A 269 3.06 -1.45 20.80
CA GLU A 269 2.54 -0.50 21.77
C GLU A 269 1.01 -0.61 21.96
N PHE A 270 0.40 -1.77 21.67
CA PHE A 270 -0.99 -2.02 22.05
C PHE A 270 -1.17 -1.94 23.57
N HIS A 271 -1.85 -0.90 24.05
CA HIS A 271 -2.04 -0.70 25.48
C HIS A 271 -3.31 0.07 25.86
N GLY A 272 -3.72 -0.08 27.11
CA GLY A 272 -4.76 0.71 27.77
C GLY A 272 -4.26 1.44 29.01
N HIS A 273 -5.09 2.38 29.49
CA HIS A 273 -4.98 2.98 30.82
C HIS A 273 -3.63 3.60 31.24
N GLY A 274 -2.91 4.21 30.30
CA GLY A 274 -1.61 4.83 30.57
C GLY A 274 -0.42 3.90 30.34
N GLY A 275 -0.63 2.78 29.65
CA GLY A 275 0.44 1.94 29.11
C GLY A 275 0.77 0.70 29.93
N ASP A 276 0.15 0.51 31.11
CA ASP A 276 0.46 -0.60 32.03
C ASP A 276 -0.34 -1.89 31.76
N ARG A 277 -1.27 -1.84 30.80
CA ARG A 277 -2.16 -2.96 30.42
C ARG A 277 -2.01 -3.19 28.93
N ILE A 278 -1.38 -4.29 28.56
CA ILE A 278 -0.95 -4.55 27.18
C ILE A 278 -1.49 -5.86 26.60
N SER A 279 -2.18 -6.69 27.41
CA SER A 279 -2.83 -7.91 26.92
C SER A 279 -4.36 -7.91 27.03
N VAL A 280 -5.04 -8.42 26.01
CA VAL A 280 -6.50 -8.57 25.98
C VAL A 280 -6.96 -9.58 27.04
N GLU A 281 -6.14 -10.58 27.34
CA GLU A 281 -6.38 -11.56 28.39
C GLU A 281 -6.44 -10.91 29.78
N ASN A 282 -5.64 -9.86 29.99
CA ASN A 282 -5.66 -9.04 31.19
C ASN A 282 -6.85 -8.07 31.19
N CYS A 283 -7.17 -7.43 30.05
CA CYS A 283 -8.36 -6.58 29.91
C CYS A 283 -9.64 -7.32 30.34
N ALA A 284 -9.77 -8.60 29.97
CA ALA A 284 -10.89 -9.46 30.30
C ALA A 284 -11.09 -9.74 31.80
N THR A 285 -10.13 -9.36 32.66
CA THR A 285 -10.23 -9.48 34.12
C THR A 285 -10.94 -8.28 34.78
N CYS A 286 -10.94 -7.11 34.13
CA CYS A 286 -11.64 -5.92 34.64
C CYS A 286 -12.90 -5.62 33.82
N HIS A 287 -12.84 -5.79 32.51
CA HIS A 287 -13.91 -5.52 31.56
C HIS A 287 -14.87 -6.71 31.46
N VAL A 288 -15.65 -6.92 32.53
CA VAL A 288 -16.53 -8.08 32.72
C VAL A 288 -18.01 -7.74 32.57
N PRO A 289 -18.90 -8.73 32.35
CA PRO A 289 -20.33 -8.48 32.29
C PRO A 289 -20.87 -7.76 33.53
N GLY A 290 -21.66 -6.71 33.32
CA GLY A 290 -22.22 -5.87 34.39
C GLY A 290 -21.33 -4.71 34.83
N ALA A 291 -20.09 -4.63 34.36
CA ALA A 291 -19.26 -3.43 34.56
C ALA A 291 -19.78 -2.28 33.68
N THR A 292 -19.96 -1.09 34.25
CA THR A 292 -20.50 0.08 33.54
C THR A 292 -19.75 1.37 33.89
N ASP A 293 -19.69 2.30 32.95
CA ASP A 293 -19.24 3.67 33.19
C ASP A 293 -20.39 4.44 33.88
N ALA A 294 -20.15 4.97 35.08
CA ALA A 294 -21.21 5.66 35.82
C ALA A 294 -21.69 6.92 35.09
N GLN A 295 -20.80 7.56 34.32
CA GLN A 295 -21.10 8.82 33.66
C GLN A 295 -21.95 8.61 32.42
N SER A 296 -21.53 7.74 31.50
CA SER A 296 -22.29 7.44 30.27
C SER A 296 -23.44 6.45 30.46
N GLY A 297 -23.31 5.52 31.41
CA GLY A 297 -24.16 4.33 31.49
C GLY A 297 -23.79 3.24 30.47
N GLU A 298 -22.75 3.44 29.66
CA GLU A 298 -22.29 2.43 28.70
C GLU A 298 -21.68 1.22 29.40
N SER A 299 -21.84 0.06 28.76
CA SER A 299 -21.21 -1.18 29.22
C SER A 299 -19.70 -1.13 29.01
N LEU A 300 -18.97 -1.55 30.04
CA LEU A 300 -17.53 -1.78 30.02
C LEU A 300 -17.21 -3.27 29.88
N ASP A 301 -18.21 -4.14 29.64
CA ASP A 301 -17.94 -5.53 29.27
C ASP A 301 -17.10 -5.55 27.99
N LEU A 302 -15.98 -6.28 28.02
CA LEU A 302 -14.99 -6.30 26.95
C LEU A 302 -15.64 -6.60 25.60
N LYS A 303 -16.59 -7.55 25.57
CA LYS A 303 -17.27 -7.93 24.33
C LYS A 303 -18.18 -6.83 23.78
N VAL A 304 -18.73 -5.96 24.62
CA VAL A 304 -19.57 -4.85 24.16
C VAL A 304 -18.68 -3.68 23.75
N MET A 305 -17.73 -3.33 24.62
CA MET A 305 -16.85 -2.19 24.44
C MET A 305 -15.98 -2.33 23.19
N ILE A 306 -15.31 -3.47 22.98
CA ILE A 306 -14.43 -3.66 21.82
C ILE A 306 -15.23 -3.57 20.51
N HIS A 307 -16.38 -4.22 20.41
CA HIS A 307 -17.19 -4.15 19.19
C HIS A 307 -17.67 -2.72 18.93
N LYS A 308 -18.19 -2.00 19.94
CA LYS A 308 -18.63 -0.61 19.76
C LYS A 308 -17.48 0.33 19.37
N ILE A 309 -16.29 0.18 19.96
CA ILE A 309 -15.10 0.96 19.59
C ILE A 309 -14.74 0.74 18.12
N HIS A 310 -14.74 -0.51 17.63
CA HIS A 310 -14.33 -0.82 16.26
C HIS A 310 -15.44 -0.58 15.22
N MET A 311 -16.71 -0.69 15.60
CA MET A 311 -17.82 -0.20 14.80
C MET A 311 -17.73 1.32 14.64
N GLY A 312 -17.37 2.04 15.72
CA GLY A 312 -17.08 3.46 15.69
C GLY A 312 -18.21 4.28 15.07
N GLY A 313 -17.90 4.97 13.96
CA GLY A 313 -18.90 5.71 13.19
C GLY A 313 -20.01 4.83 12.62
N GLU A 314 -19.69 3.60 12.20
CA GLU A 314 -20.62 2.65 11.54
C GLU A 314 -21.69 2.07 12.47
N LEU A 315 -21.66 2.38 13.77
CA LEU A 315 -22.77 2.05 14.68
C LEU A 315 -24.07 2.67 14.18
N PRO A 316 -25.18 1.93 14.05
CA PRO A 316 -26.47 2.47 13.64
C PRO A 316 -26.92 3.70 14.46
N THR A 317 -26.72 3.70 15.78
CA THR A 317 -27.07 4.87 16.60
C THR A 317 -26.13 6.07 16.41
N VAL A 318 -24.92 5.85 15.91
CA VAL A 318 -23.95 6.91 15.58
C VAL A 318 -24.17 7.42 14.17
N ALA A 319 -24.38 6.55 13.19
CA ALA A 319 -24.68 6.92 11.81
C ALA A 319 -26.04 7.61 11.67
N GLY A 320 -27.01 7.29 12.55
CA GLY A 320 -28.31 7.94 12.52
C GLY A 320 -29.20 7.51 11.34
N PRO A 321 -30.31 8.23 11.07
CA PRO A 321 -31.36 7.78 10.16
C PRO A 321 -30.97 7.71 8.67
N ASP A 322 -29.96 8.44 8.24
CA ASP A 322 -29.45 8.39 6.86
C ASP A 322 -28.51 7.19 6.63
N GLY A 323 -28.04 6.56 7.71
CA GLY A 323 -27.09 5.44 7.68
C GLY A 323 -25.69 5.86 7.22
N ASP A 324 -25.39 7.16 7.23
CA ASP A 324 -24.09 7.70 6.82
C ASP A 324 -23.26 8.09 8.06
N PRO A 325 -22.30 7.26 8.47
CA PRO A 325 -21.46 7.54 9.63
C PRO A 325 -20.58 8.80 9.49
N TRP A 326 -20.46 9.36 8.28
CA TRP A 326 -19.52 10.43 7.96
C TRP A 326 -20.22 11.74 7.53
N ALA A 327 -21.55 11.77 7.48
CA ALA A 327 -22.31 13.01 7.32
C ALA A 327 -22.20 13.89 8.58
N THR A 328 -22.45 15.21 8.47
CA THR A 328 -22.37 16.13 9.63
C THR A 328 -23.71 16.38 10.31
N ALA A 329 -24.83 15.90 9.75
CA ALA A 329 -26.15 16.42 10.10
C ALA A 329 -26.79 15.72 11.32
N ASP A 330 -26.51 14.43 11.56
CA ASP A 330 -27.32 13.62 12.49
C ASP A 330 -26.52 12.58 13.31
N ASN A 331 -25.21 12.76 13.49
CA ASN A 331 -24.38 11.71 14.08
C ASN A 331 -24.55 11.65 15.61
N GLY A 332 -24.88 10.47 16.12
CA GLY A 332 -24.87 10.15 17.55
C GLY A 332 -23.46 10.16 18.14
N THR A 333 -23.31 9.66 19.37
CA THR A 333 -21.98 9.49 19.95
C THR A 333 -21.93 8.26 20.84
N TYR A 334 -20.91 7.42 20.61
CA TYR A 334 -20.47 6.44 21.58
C TYR A 334 -19.24 6.96 22.33
N ALA A 335 -19.36 7.12 23.65
CA ALA A 335 -18.31 7.67 24.50
C ALA A 335 -18.33 7.10 25.91
N ILE A 336 -17.13 6.99 26.48
CA ILE A 336 -16.88 6.58 27.87
C ILE A 336 -16.07 7.70 28.55
N TRP A 337 -16.33 7.95 29.83
CA TRP A 337 -15.60 8.94 30.60
C TRP A 337 -14.43 8.28 31.33
N GLY A 338 -13.22 8.59 30.87
CA GLY A 338 -11.98 8.03 31.40
C GLY A 338 -11.39 8.83 32.56
N TYR A 339 -10.08 8.69 32.74
CA TYR A 339 -9.32 9.35 33.81
C TYR A 339 -9.58 10.86 33.87
N GLY A 340 -9.81 11.39 35.08
CA GLY A 340 -10.13 12.79 35.29
C GLY A 340 -11.49 13.22 34.74
N ASN A 341 -12.40 12.26 34.51
CA ASN A 341 -13.72 12.48 33.92
C ASN A 341 -13.65 13.06 32.48
N ARG A 342 -12.61 12.70 31.73
CA ARG A 342 -12.43 13.12 30.34
C ARG A 342 -13.30 12.25 29.43
N LYS A 343 -14.16 12.88 28.64
CA LYS A 343 -14.91 12.20 27.57
C LYS A 343 -13.93 11.66 26.52
N ILE A 344 -14.00 10.37 26.26
CA ILE A 344 -13.30 9.67 25.18
C ILE A 344 -14.37 9.12 24.26
N SER A 345 -14.30 9.43 22.97
CA SER A 345 -15.36 9.11 22.01
C SER A 345 -14.78 8.50 20.74
N TRP A 346 -15.54 7.59 20.12
CA TRP A 346 -15.08 6.73 19.02
C TRP A 346 -15.92 6.86 17.75
N GLU A 347 -16.76 7.90 17.65
CA GLU A 347 -17.60 8.18 16.48
C GLU A 347 -16.82 8.43 15.18
N LYS A 348 -15.51 8.67 15.28
CA LYS A 348 -14.59 8.86 14.15
C LYS A 348 -13.70 7.65 13.87
N VAL A 349 -13.82 6.57 14.65
CA VAL A 349 -13.07 5.35 14.35
C VAL A 349 -13.68 4.69 13.11
N GLY A 350 -12.82 4.39 12.13
CA GLY A 350 -13.12 3.52 11.01
C GLY A 350 -12.27 2.26 11.09
N PHE A 351 -12.90 1.10 11.02
CA PHE A 351 -12.18 -0.17 11.00
C PHE A 351 -11.39 -0.29 9.68
N PRO A 352 -10.10 -0.70 9.70
CA PRO A 352 -9.30 -0.79 8.47
C PRO A 352 -9.79 -1.85 7.48
N ALA A 353 -10.41 -2.92 7.98
CA ALA A 353 -11.13 -3.89 7.15
C ALA A 353 -12.62 -3.57 7.12
N VAL A 354 -13.43 -4.44 6.52
CA VAL A 354 -14.88 -4.40 6.72
C VAL A 354 -15.22 -4.96 8.10
N ILE A 355 -16.15 -4.33 8.81
CA ILE A 355 -16.44 -4.67 10.21
C ILE A 355 -17.08 -6.05 10.36
N GLU A 356 -17.75 -6.55 9.33
CA GLU A 356 -18.31 -7.91 9.29
C GLU A 356 -17.24 -8.99 9.10
N ASN A 357 -15.97 -8.62 8.90
CA ASN A 357 -14.87 -9.58 8.86
C ASN A 357 -14.48 -10.04 10.28
N CYS A 358 -15.33 -10.86 10.89
CA CYS A 358 -15.14 -11.37 12.26
C CYS A 358 -13.78 -12.09 12.44
N ALA A 359 -13.26 -12.69 11.38
CA ALA A 359 -11.98 -13.42 11.38
C ALA A 359 -10.77 -12.50 11.58
N LYS A 360 -10.96 -11.17 11.59
CA LYS A 360 -9.91 -10.23 11.98
C LYS A 360 -9.54 -10.28 13.45
N CYS A 361 -10.50 -10.54 14.33
CA CYS A 361 -10.26 -10.74 15.76
C CYS A 361 -10.42 -12.20 16.16
N HIS A 362 -11.29 -12.94 15.48
CA HIS A 362 -11.57 -14.35 15.73
C HIS A 362 -10.92 -15.24 14.66
N ASP A 363 -9.59 -15.21 14.64
CA ASP A 363 -8.74 -15.84 13.61
C ASP A 363 -8.58 -17.36 13.75
N GLY A 364 -9.13 -17.97 14.80
CA GLY A 364 -9.00 -19.41 15.08
C GLY A 364 -7.75 -19.80 15.87
N SER A 365 -6.91 -18.84 16.28
CA SER A 365 -5.71 -19.10 17.10
C SER A 365 -6.06 -19.53 18.53
N ALA A 366 -7.16 -19.03 19.08
CA ALA A 366 -7.67 -19.34 20.41
C ALA A 366 -8.51 -20.63 20.42
N THR A 367 -8.46 -21.37 21.53
CA THR A 367 -9.12 -22.69 21.65
C THR A 367 -10.65 -22.63 21.59
N GLN A 368 -11.26 -21.51 21.99
CA GLN A 368 -12.70 -21.25 21.94
C GLN A 368 -13.03 -20.11 20.96
N SER A 369 -12.17 -19.89 19.96
CA SER A 369 -12.37 -18.85 18.95
C SER A 369 -13.72 -18.92 18.23
N ASP A 370 -14.38 -20.09 18.16
CA ASP A 370 -15.68 -20.25 17.51
C ASP A 370 -16.89 -19.82 18.38
N HIS A 371 -16.66 -19.29 19.58
CA HIS A 371 -17.75 -18.78 20.44
C HIS A 371 -18.56 -17.67 19.76
N TRP A 372 -17.96 -16.82 18.92
CA TRP A 372 -18.72 -15.81 18.15
C TRP A 372 -19.74 -16.43 17.19
N LYS A 373 -19.48 -17.66 16.71
CA LYS A 373 -20.38 -18.42 15.84
C LYS A 373 -21.43 -19.18 16.63
N THR A 374 -21.02 -19.77 17.75
CA THR A 374 -21.77 -20.82 18.45
C THR A 374 -22.50 -20.34 19.69
N THR A 375 -22.15 -19.18 20.23
CA THR A 375 -22.68 -18.62 21.46
C THR A 375 -23.16 -17.16 21.26
N PRO A 376 -24.13 -16.91 20.37
CA PRO A 376 -24.70 -15.58 20.18
C PRO A 376 -25.44 -15.12 21.44
N THR A 377 -25.26 -13.85 21.82
CA THR A 377 -25.85 -13.23 23.02
C THR A 377 -26.46 -11.89 22.66
N ARG A 378 -27.50 -11.45 23.39
CA ARG A 378 -28.10 -10.13 23.16
C ARG A 378 -27.09 -9.00 23.30
N GLU A 379 -26.20 -9.09 24.29
CA GLU A 379 -25.18 -8.08 24.55
C GLU A 379 -24.14 -7.99 23.43
N ALA A 380 -23.61 -9.12 22.92
CA ALA A 380 -22.63 -9.10 21.84
C ALA A 380 -23.24 -8.76 20.47
N CYS A 381 -24.49 -9.14 20.21
CA CYS A 381 -25.17 -8.76 18.97
C CYS A 381 -25.57 -7.28 19.01
N GLY A 382 -26.08 -6.82 20.15
CA GLY A 382 -26.50 -5.43 20.38
C GLY A 382 -25.35 -4.42 20.48
N SER A 383 -24.10 -4.87 20.54
CA SER A 383 -22.95 -3.97 20.45
C SER A 383 -22.67 -3.46 19.04
N CYS A 384 -23.18 -4.14 18.01
CA CYS A 384 -23.12 -3.67 16.61
C CYS A 384 -24.51 -3.32 16.10
N HIS A 385 -25.53 -4.10 16.46
CA HIS A 385 -26.94 -3.85 16.15
C HIS A 385 -27.60 -3.04 17.28
N ASP A 386 -27.06 -1.86 17.55
CA ASP A 386 -27.39 -1.05 18.73
C ASP A 386 -28.68 -0.22 18.58
N ASP A 387 -29.29 -0.23 17.40
CA ASP A 387 -30.63 0.26 17.11
C ASP A 387 -31.73 -0.78 17.36
N LEU A 388 -31.35 -2.03 17.66
CA LEU A 388 -32.26 -3.14 17.90
C LEU A 388 -32.42 -3.43 19.39
N ASP A 389 -33.53 -2.99 19.97
CA ASP A 389 -33.94 -3.40 21.32
C ASP A 389 -34.60 -4.79 21.27
N ILE A 390 -33.80 -5.84 21.45
CA ILE A 390 -34.24 -7.26 21.44
C ILE A 390 -35.10 -7.59 22.67
N GLU A 391 -34.95 -6.83 23.76
CA GLU A 391 -35.65 -7.07 25.02
C GLU A 391 -37.06 -6.47 25.04
N SER A 392 -37.34 -5.53 24.14
CA SER A 392 -38.65 -4.87 24.06
C SER A 392 -39.77 -5.82 23.63
N PRO A 393 -40.97 -5.74 24.25
CA PRO A 393 -42.16 -6.47 23.79
C PRO A 393 -42.64 -5.99 22.41
N THR A 394 -42.18 -4.83 21.95
CA THR A 394 -42.48 -4.27 20.62
C THR A 394 -41.26 -4.29 19.71
N THR A 395 -40.27 -5.15 19.99
CA THR A 395 -39.05 -5.28 19.19
C THR A 395 -39.35 -5.53 17.71
N THR A 396 -38.49 -5.00 16.84
CA THR A 396 -38.48 -5.28 15.40
C THR A 396 -37.70 -6.55 15.06
N HIS A 397 -37.08 -7.21 16.06
CA HIS A 397 -36.37 -8.47 15.87
C HIS A 397 -37.35 -9.54 15.33
N ALA A 398 -37.03 -10.12 14.17
CA ALA A 398 -37.93 -11.08 13.49
C ALA A 398 -38.22 -12.33 14.33
N GLY A 399 -37.31 -12.72 15.24
CA GLY A 399 -37.53 -13.78 16.21
C GLY A 399 -38.44 -13.38 17.38
N GLY A 400 -38.91 -12.15 17.45
CA GLY A 400 -39.65 -11.58 18.59
C GLY A 400 -38.76 -11.31 19.80
N GLN A 401 -39.39 -10.86 20.89
CA GLN A 401 -38.76 -10.50 22.15
C GLN A 401 -37.89 -11.63 22.72
N ARG A 402 -36.68 -11.31 23.18
CA ARG A 402 -35.80 -12.22 23.94
C ARG A 402 -35.36 -11.54 25.23
N THR A 403 -35.66 -12.16 26.37
CA THR A 403 -35.28 -11.68 27.71
C THR A 403 -34.07 -12.41 28.29
N ASP A 404 -33.57 -13.41 27.57
CA ASP A 404 -32.39 -14.21 27.89
C ASP A 404 -31.74 -14.74 26.59
N ASP A 405 -30.57 -15.35 26.71
CA ASP A 405 -29.76 -15.81 25.58
C ASP A 405 -29.96 -17.30 25.25
N SER A 406 -30.84 -17.99 25.99
CA SER A 406 -31.00 -19.46 25.96
C SER A 406 -31.41 -20.02 24.60
N THR A 407 -32.01 -19.20 23.74
CA THR A 407 -32.58 -19.61 22.45
C THR A 407 -31.86 -19.03 21.23
N CYS A 408 -30.90 -18.12 21.42
CA CYS A 408 -30.22 -17.42 20.34
C CYS A 408 -29.53 -18.40 19.38
N ALA A 409 -28.78 -19.36 19.93
CA ALA A 409 -28.05 -20.37 19.15
C ALA A 409 -28.97 -21.26 18.30
N THR A 410 -30.25 -21.42 18.67
CA THR A 410 -31.21 -22.21 17.88
C THR A 410 -31.43 -21.61 16.49
N CYS A 411 -31.41 -20.28 16.39
CA CYS A 411 -31.64 -19.55 15.14
C CYS A 411 -30.34 -19.10 14.47
N HIS A 412 -29.33 -18.74 15.28
CA HIS A 412 -28.15 -18.02 14.82
C HIS A 412 -26.84 -18.84 14.84
N ALA A 413 -26.75 -19.99 15.52
CA ALA A 413 -25.53 -20.81 15.47
C ALA A 413 -25.48 -21.72 14.22
N PRO A 414 -24.31 -21.98 13.63
CA PRO A 414 -24.16 -23.00 12.59
C PRO A 414 -24.55 -24.40 13.11
N PRO A 415 -25.16 -25.28 12.28
CA PRO A 415 -25.51 -25.11 10.87
C PRO A 415 -26.97 -24.63 10.68
N SER A 416 -27.56 -23.88 11.62
CA SER A 416 -28.95 -23.43 11.50
C SER A 416 -29.21 -22.72 10.17
N ASN A 417 -30.34 -23.01 9.54
CA ASN A 417 -30.68 -22.49 8.21
C ASN A 417 -31.55 -21.22 8.26
N ILE A 418 -31.87 -20.70 9.45
CA ILE A 418 -32.75 -19.53 9.60
C ILE A 418 -31.96 -18.24 9.34
N ALA A 419 -30.96 -17.95 10.18
CA ALA A 419 -30.15 -16.74 10.06
C ALA A 419 -28.80 -16.93 10.80
N ASN A 420 -28.03 -17.95 10.43
CA ASN A 420 -26.76 -18.19 11.12
C ASN A 420 -25.78 -17.03 10.95
N VAL A 421 -24.98 -16.77 11.99
CA VAL A 421 -24.06 -15.63 12.06
C VAL A 421 -23.05 -15.65 10.91
N VAL A 422 -22.46 -16.80 10.60
CA VAL A 422 -21.39 -16.94 9.59
C VAL A 422 -21.87 -16.52 8.20
N THR A 423 -23.03 -17.01 7.76
CA THR A 423 -23.57 -16.68 6.43
C THR A 423 -24.09 -15.24 6.37
N LYS A 424 -24.65 -14.72 7.47
CA LYS A 424 -25.20 -13.35 7.52
C LYS A 424 -24.13 -12.27 7.59
N HIS A 425 -22.94 -12.57 8.12
CA HIS A 425 -21.79 -11.68 8.14
C HIS A 425 -20.80 -11.95 6.99
N ASP A 426 -21.17 -12.79 6.01
CA ASP A 426 -20.34 -12.97 4.82
C ASP A 426 -20.55 -11.80 3.83
N PHE A 427 -19.87 -10.68 4.11
CA PHE A 427 -19.92 -9.47 3.29
C PHE A 427 -19.52 -9.72 1.83
N THR A 428 -18.69 -10.73 1.56
CA THR A 428 -18.18 -11.02 0.21
C THR A 428 -19.26 -11.49 -0.75
N VAL A 429 -20.37 -12.00 -0.22
CA VAL A 429 -21.50 -12.51 -1.01
C VAL A 429 -22.82 -11.81 -0.70
N ALA A 430 -22.81 -10.83 0.21
CA ALA A 430 -24.00 -10.08 0.61
C ALA A 430 -24.57 -9.24 -0.54
N ASP A 431 -23.69 -8.64 -1.34
CA ASP A 431 -24.05 -7.90 -2.54
C ASP A 431 -23.55 -8.65 -3.79
N PRO A 432 -24.44 -9.15 -4.67
CA PRO A 432 -24.02 -9.80 -5.90
C PRO A 432 -23.22 -8.88 -6.82
N ARG A 433 -23.30 -7.55 -6.67
CA ARG A 433 -22.46 -6.63 -7.44
C ARG A 433 -20.99 -6.76 -7.10
N ASN A 434 -20.66 -7.11 -5.85
CA ASN A 434 -19.31 -7.13 -5.27
C ASN A 434 -18.55 -8.44 -5.51
N ILE A 435 -19.24 -9.46 -6.02
CA ILE A 435 -18.63 -10.75 -6.35
C ILE A 435 -17.99 -10.63 -7.74
N PRO A 436 -16.71 -10.98 -7.93
CA PRO A 436 -16.12 -11.05 -9.26
C PRO A 436 -16.99 -11.86 -10.23
N GLU A 437 -17.08 -11.43 -11.47
CA GLU A 437 -17.87 -12.14 -12.48
C GLU A 437 -17.27 -13.50 -12.84
N PHE A 438 -15.94 -13.58 -12.86
CA PHE A 438 -15.17 -14.76 -13.19
C PHE A 438 -14.07 -14.99 -12.15
N THR A 439 -13.48 -16.18 -12.21
CA THR A 439 -12.14 -16.46 -11.68
C THR A 439 -11.20 -16.53 -12.88
N ALA A 440 -10.02 -15.92 -12.76
CA ALA A 440 -9.01 -15.94 -13.81
C ALA A 440 -7.74 -16.70 -13.36
N GLU A 441 -7.29 -17.61 -14.21
CA GLU A 441 -5.98 -18.27 -14.10
C GLU A 441 -5.03 -17.57 -15.09
N LEU A 442 -3.89 -17.08 -14.57
CA LEU A 442 -2.81 -16.49 -15.35
C LEU A 442 -1.60 -17.43 -15.34
N THR A 443 -1.04 -17.69 -16.51
CA THR A 443 0.23 -18.42 -16.67
C THR A 443 1.11 -17.77 -17.73
N MET A 444 2.40 -18.10 -17.74
CA MET A 444 3.35 -17.62 -18.74
C MET A 444 4.17 -18.78 -19.33
N SER A 445 4.57 -18.64 -20.60
CA SER A 445 5.47 -19.58 -21.27
C SER A 445 6.82 -19.67 -20.55
N ALA A 446 7.32 -20.85 -20.18
CA ALA A 446 8.56 -20.95 -19.41
C ALA A 446 9.77 -20.29 -20.12
N PRO A 447 10.68 -19.62 -19.37
CA PRO A 447 11.92 -19.10 -19.92
C PRO A 447 12.83 -20.23 -20.41
N ALA A 448 13.63 -19.97 -21.43
CA ALA A 448 14.51 -20.96 -22.06
C ALA A 448 15.54 -21.55 -21.08
N ASN A 449 15.99 -20.76 -20.11
CA ASN A 449 16.91 -21.20 -19.05
C ASN A 449 16.19 -21.83 -17.83
N GLY A 450 14.85 -21.83 -17.80
CA GLY A 450 14.02 -22.40 -16.74
C GLY A 450 13.80 -21.51 -15.50
N THR A 451 14.43 -20.33 -15.42
CA THR A 451 14.36 -19.46 -14.22
C THR A 451 13.97 -18.01 -14.49
N TYR A 452 14.46 -17.37 -15.57
CA TYR A 452 14.16 -15.97 -15.90
C TYR A 452 14.33 -15.71 -17.40
N TYR A 453 13.63 -14.73 -17.96
CA TYR A 453 13.77 -14.40 -19.38
C TYR A 453 14.99 -13.52 -19.64
N THR A 454 15.59 -13.69 -20.82
CA THR A 454 16.75 -12.93 -21.27
C THR A 454 16.75 -12.68 -22.78
N GLY A 455 17.50 -11.67 -23.21
CA GLY A 455 17.70 -11.41 -24.64
C GLY A 455 16.38 -11.29 -25.38
N ASP A 456 16.29 -11.91 -26.56
CA ASP A 456 15.13 -11.77 -27.44
C ASP A 456 13.93 -12.67 -27.08
N GLU A 457 13.92 -13.26 -25.87
CA GLU A 457 12.79 -14.05 -25.40
C GLU A 457 11.54 -13.17 -25.27
N ALA A 458 10.47 -13.55 -25.98
CA ALA A 458 9.18 -12.88 -25.97
C ALA A 458 8.15 -13.79 -25.27
N PRO A 459 7.84 -13.55 -23.98
CA PRO A 459 6.95 -14.43 -23.23
C PRO A 459 5.50 -14.39 -23.74
N VAL A 460 4.78 -15.50 -23.61
CA VAL A 460 3.35 -15.57 -23.88
C VAL A 460 2.59 -15.65 -22.57
N VAL A 461 1.71 -14.67 -22.31
CA VAL A 461 0.76 -14.71 -21.20
C VAL A 461 -0.47 -15.49 -21.63
N THR A 462 -0.87 -16.49 -20.86
CA THR A 462 -2.10 -17.26 -21.08
C THR A 462 -3.12 -16.96 -20.00
N VAL A 463 -4.35 -16.65 -20.42
CA VAL A 463 -5.50 -16.37 -19.55
C VAL A 463 -6.56 -17.45 -19.74
N LYS A 464 -7.06 -18.02 -18.64
CA LYS A 464 -8.25 -18.86 -18.62
C LYS A 464 -9.26 -18.33 -17.63
N LEU A 465 -10.52 -18.30 -18.03
CA LEU A 465 -11.63 -17.78 -17.25
C LEU A 465 -12.55 -18.93 -16.84
N SER A 466 -13.03 -18.88 -15.61
CA SER A 466 -14.05 -19.78 -15.09
C SER A 466 -15.17 -18.98 -14.44
N GLN A 467 -16.41 -19.43 -14.57
CA GLN A 467 -17.56 -18.88 -13.87
C GLN A 467 -18.05 -19.91 -12.85
N ASN A 468 -18.09 -19.54 -11.57
CA ASN A 468 -18.48 -20.44 -10.47
C ASN A 468 -17.73 -21.78 -10.49
N GLY A 469 -16.40 -21.73 -10.72
CA GLY A 469 -15.53 -22.91 -10.79
C GLY A 469 -15.68 -23.75 -12.07
N THR A 470 -16.53 -23.36 -13.02
CA THR A 470 -16.66 -24.02 -14.33
C THR A 470 -15.92 -23.22 -15.40
N PRO A 471 -14.95 -23.78 -16.12
CA PRO A 471 -14.28 -23.10 -17.22
C PRO A 471 -15.26 -22.59 -18.28
N LEU A 472 -15.02 -21.39 -18.80
CA LEU A 472 -15.80 -20.90 -19.93
C LEU A 472 -15.57 -21.81 -21.14
N ALA A 473 -16.66 -22.10 -21.86
CA ALA A 473 -16.61 -22.94 -23.06
C ALA A 473 -15.96 -22.24 -24.26
N ASP A 474 -15.92 -20.91 -24.25
CA ASP A 474 -15.37 -20.08 -25.32
C ASP A 474 -14.71 -18.81 -24.75
N HIS A 475 -13.42 -18.62 -25.03
CA HIS A 475 -12.65 -17.45 -24.60
C HIS A 475 -12.43 -16.44 -25.74
N ARG A 476 -13.15 -16.59 -26.86
CA ARG A 476 -13.06 -15.67 -27.99
C ARG A 476 -13.93 -14.43 -27.74
N LEU A 477 -13.49 -13.63 -26.77
CA LEU A 477 -14.26 -12.51 -26.20
C LEU A 477 -14.53 -11.43 -27.26
N LEU A 478 -15.74 -10.87 -27.26
CA LEU A 478 -16.13 -9.76 -28.13
C LEU A 478 -16.24 -8.47 -27.33
N LYS A 479 -15.90 -7.32 -27.91
CA LYS A 479 -16.07 -6.02 -27.24
C LYS A 479 -17.54 -5.62 -27.18
N GLY A 480 -17.99 -5.09 -26.04
CA GLY A 480 -19.35 -4.63 -25.82
C GLY A 480 -19.47 -3.46 -24.85
N SER A 481 -20.71 -3.12 -24.54
CA SER A 481 -21.05 -2.14 -23.52
C SER A 481 -21.36 -2.86 -22.21
N ALA A 482 -21.05 -2.22 -21.08
CA ALA A 482 -21.46 -2.72 -19.77
C ALA A 482 -22.99 -2.87 -19.70
N GLN A 483 -23.44 -4.00 -19.15
CA GLN A 483 -24.85 -4.26 -18.82
C GLN A 483 -25.16 -3.93 -17.36
N GLY A 484 -24.15 -3.99 -16.50
CA GLY A 484 -24.24 -3.77 -15.06
C GLY A 484 -24.93 -4.92 -14.32
N CYS A 485 -25.03 -4.79 -13.00
CA CYS A 485 -25.93 -5.59 -12.18
C CYS A 485 -26.67 -4.66 -11.21
N THR A 486 -28.00 -4.64 -11.30
CA THR A 486 -28.84 -3.85 -10.40
C THR A 486 -29.21 -4.69 -9.17
N PRO A 487 -29.11 -4.16 -7.95
CA PRO A 487 -29.53 -4.88 -6.76
C PRO A 487 -31.06 -4.84 -6.66
N THR A 488 -31.78 -5.68 -7.40
CA THR A 488 -33.14 -6.04 -6.95
C THR A 488 -32.93 -7.04 -5.83
N GLY A 489 -33.38 -6.76 -4.61
CA GLY A 489 -33.07 -7.50 -3.37
C GLY A 489 -33.48 -8.99 -3.31
N ASN A 490 -33.15 -9.74 -4.35
CA ASN A 490 -33.33 -11.15 -4.58
C ASN A 490 -31.99 -11.65 -5.16
N PRO A 491 -31.36 -12.68 -4.56
CA PRO A 491 -30.09 -13.25 -5.02
C PRO A 491 -30.11 -13.84 -6.46
N ALA A 492 -31.22 -13.75 -7.19
CA ALA A 492 -31.41 -14.24 -8.56
C ALA A 492 -31.29 -13.18 -9.69
N SER A 493 -30.62 -12.03 -9.51
CA SER A 493 -30.81 -10.89 -10.44
C SER A 493 -29.56 -10.16 -10.98
N CYS A 494 -28.42 -10.82 -11.14
CA CYS A 494 -27.55 -10.43 -12.26
C CYS A 494 -28.04 -11.20 -13.50
N PRO A 495 -28.37 -10.53 -14.62
CA PRO A 495 -28.77 -11.22 -15.84
C PRO A 495 -27.74 -12.30 -16.18
N ALA A 496 -28.20 -13.50 -16.56
CA ALA A 496 -27.33 -14.41 -17.29
C ALA A 496 -26.82 -13.66 -18.53
N ASP A 497 -25.55 -13.83 -18.86
CA ASP A 497 -24.99 -13.25 -20.08
C ASP A 497 -25.94 -13.44 -21.27
N THR A 498 -26.35 -12.35 -21.88
CA THR A 498 -27.27 -12.35 -23.02
C THR A 498 -26.61 -12.05 -24.36
N ASP A 499 -25.33 -11.64 -24.39
CA ASP A 499 -24.68 -11.17 -25.61
C ASP A 499 -23.24 -11.67 -25.86
N GLY A 500 -22.56 -12.25 -24.87
CA GLY A 500 -21.18 -12.72 -24.98
C GLY A 500 -20.14 -11.60 -25.09
N LYS A 501 -20.47 -10.36 -24.71
CA LYS A 501 -19.61 -9.19 -24.97
C LYS A 501 -19.03 -8.56 -23.71
N PHE A 502 -17.73 -8.37 -23.72
CA PHE A 502 -16.93 -7.82 -22.64
C PHE A 502 -16.87 -6.29 -22.68
N ALA A 503 -17.30 -5.66 -21.60
CA ALA A 503 -17.18 -4.23 -21.39
C ALA A 503 -15.73 -3.78 -21.13
N GLY A 504 -14.94 -4.62 -20.45
CA GLY A 504 -13.54 -4.38 -20.15
C GLY A 504 -12.71 -5.67 -20.23
N SER A 505 -11.52 -5.56 -20.82
CA SER A 505 -10.61 -6.70 -21.00
C SER A 505 -9.14 -6.29 -21.02
N SER A 506 -8.71 -5.64 -19.96
CA SER A 506 -7.42 -4.96 -19.89
C SER A 506 -6.31 -5.90 -19.39
N LEU A 507 -5.20 -5.93 -20.13
CA LEU A 507 -3.92 -6.52 -19.72
C LEU A 507 -2.87 -5.43 -19.58
N PHE A 508 -2.14 -5.46 -18.47
CA PHE A 508 -1.06 -4.54 -18.13
C PHE A 508 0.19 -5.36 -17.83
N VAL A 509 1.35 -4.84 -18.21
CA VAL A 509 2.63 -5.38 -17.74
C VAL A 509 3.50 -4.21 -17.32
N HIS A 510 4.07 -4.30 -16.13
CA HIS A 510 4.92 -3.26 -15.58
C HIS A 510 6.12 -3.84 -14.84
N GLY A 511 7.16 -3.03 -14.69
CA GLY A 511 8.32 -3.35 -13.87
C GLY A 511 9.60 -2.66 -14.35
N PRO A 512 10.74 -2.91 -13.68
CA PRO A 512 10.89 -3.81 -12.52
C PRO A 512 10.13 -3.29 -11.27
N ARG A 513 9.93 -4.11 -10.25
CA ARG A 513 9.11 -3.78 -9.06
C ARG A 513 9.62 -2.54 -8.34
N ALA A 514 10.93 -2.28 -8.39
CA ALA A 514 11.58 -1.10 -7.83
C ALA A 514 11.29 0.21 -8.61
N ASN A 515 10.87 0.10 -9.88
CA ASN A 515 10.52 1.23 -10.74
C ASN A 515 9.39 0.80 -11.70
N SER A 516 8.16 0.85 -11.23
CA SER A 516 7.01 0.27 -11.93
C SER A 516 6.56 1.13 -13.12
N VAL A 517 7.22 0.93 -14.25
CA VAL A 517 6.84 1.55 -15.53
C VAL A 517 6.13 0.54 -16.45
N PRO A 518 5.19 0.96 -17.30
CA PRO A 518 4.57 0.07 -18.28
C PRO A 518 5.57 -0.44 -19.32
N VAL A 519 5.51 -1.74 -19.61
CA VAL A 519 6.40 -2.40 -20.57
C VAL A 519 5.70 -3.51 -21.36
N LEU A 520 6.39 -4.04 -22.37
CA LEU A 520 6.14 -5.31 -23.09
C LEU A 520 4.82 -5.49 -23.86
N THR A 521 3.85 -4.63 -23.64
CA THR A 521 2.56 -4.66 -24.33
C THR A 521 2.49 -3.59 -25.43
N THR A 522 1.54 -3.66 -26.36
CA THR A 522 1.48 -2.75 -27.52
C THR A 522 1.30 -1.29 -27.10
N ASN A 523 0.35 -1.03 -26.20
CA ASN A 523 0.07 0.32 -25.69
C ASN A 523 1.07 0.85 -24.65
N ALA A 524 1.98 0.01 -24.15
CA ALA A 524 3.04 0.40 -23.21
C ALA A 524 4.31 0.91 -23.94
N ARG A 525 4.17 1.42 -25.17
CA ARG A 525 5.28 1.87 -26.00
C ARG A 525 5.05 3.25 -26.58
N ALA A 526 6.05 4.11 -26.44
CA ALA A 526 6.31 5.19 -27.37
C ALA A 526 6.83 4.59 -28.66
N GLN A 527 6.01 4.59 -29.71
CA GLN A 527 6.40 4.02 -31.00
C GLN A 527 5.88 4.83 -32.18
N ILE A 528 6.60 4.75 -33.29
CA ILE A 528 6.24 5.34 -34.58
C ILE A 528 6.33 4.24 -35.62
N LEU A 529 5.27 4.09 -36.41
CA LEU A 529 5.19 3.11 -37.48
C LEU A 529 5.22 3.81 -38.83
N SER A 530 5.91 3.22 -39.81
CA SER A 530 5.86 3.69 -41.19
C SER A 530 4.42 3.69 -41.72
N THR A 531 4.07 4.67 -42.54
CA THR A 531 2.70 4.80 -43.09
C THR A 531 2.46 3.89 -44.29
N ALA A 532 3.52 3.32 -44.85
CA ALA A 532 3.49 2.35 -45.94
C ALA A 532 4.41 1.16 -45.63
N ALA A 533 4.09 0.01 -46.22
CA ALA A 533 4.99 -1.13 -46.22
C ALA A 533 6.20 -0.85 -47.12
N GLY A 534 7.38 -1.34 -46.73
CA GLY A 534 8.58 -1.23 -47.55
C GLY A 534 8.48 -1.97 -48.89
N PRO A 535 9.49 -1.85 -49.77
CA PRO A 535 10.79 -1.23 -49.53
C PRO A 535 10.78 0.31 -49.67
N PHE A 536 11.78 0.96 -49.08
CA PHE A 536 11.98 2.41 -49.14
C PHE A 536 13.24 2.73 -49.95
N THR A 537 13.18 3.80 -50.76
CA THR A 537 14.30 4.20 -51.65
C THR A 537 14.78 5.60 -51.34
N PHE A 538 16.10 5.74 -51.14
CA PHE A 538 16.76 7.02 -50.86
C PHE A 538 17.74 7.35 -52.00
N ALA A 539 17.51 8.48 -52.67
CA ALA A 539 18.29 8.88 -53.85
C ALA A 539 19.73 9.33 -53.51
N THR A 540 19.94 9.82 -52.28
CA THR A 540 21.22 10.30 -51.76
C THR A 540 21.40 9.81 -50.33
N ALA A 541 22.65 9.74 -49.85
CA ALA A 541 22.90 9.41 -48.45
C ALA A 541 22.27 10.49 -47.55
N THR A 542 21.52 10.06 -46.55
CA THR A 542 20.72 10.92 -45.66
C THR A 542 20.84 10.41 -44.23
N SER A 543 20.02 10.89 -43.30
CA SER A 543 20.01 10.41 -41.91
C SER A 543 18.61 10.37 -41.33
N LEU A 544 18.37 9.39 -40.46
CA LEU A 544 17.25 9.41 -39.54
C LEU A 544 17.70 10.16 -38.27
N VAL A 545 17.01 11.25 -37.95
CA VAL A 545 17.23 11.97 -36.69
C VAL A 545 15.97 11.81 -35.85
N LEU A 546 16.15 11.29 -34.64
CA LEU A 546 15.07 11.11 -33.67
C LEU A 546 15.49 11.61 -32.29
N LYS A 547 14.50 12.06 -31.53
CA LYS A 547 14.59 12.40 -30.13
C LYS A 547 13.84 11.31 -29.36
N VAL A 548 14.56 10.57 -28.53
CA VAL A 548 14.00 9.72 -27.49
C VAL A 548 13.99 10.55 -26.20
N ASP A 549 12.88 10.48 -25.46
CA ASP A 549 12.66 11.25 -24.23
C ASP A 549 12.89 12.75 -24.45
N LEU A 550 12.28 13.27 -25.53
CA LEU A 550 12.40 14.67 -25.98
C LEU A 550 13.83 15.14 -26.29
N GLY A 551 14.79 14.21 -26.39
CA GLY A 551 16.20 14.49 -26.65
C GLY A 551 17.05 14.56 -25.39
N LEU A 552 16.45 14.37 -24.21
CA LEU A 552 17.13 14.40 -22.93
C LEU A 552 18.19 13.30 -22.84
N ALA A 553 19.36 13.69 -22.36
CA ALA A 553 20.40 12.72 -22.01
C ALA A 553 20.00 12.03 -20.71
N THR A 554 20.12 10.71 -20.67
CA THR A 554 19.69 9.92 -19.50
C THR A 554 20.87 9.11 -19.02
N VAL A 555 20.98 8.97 -17.70
CA VAL A 555 21.89 8.02 -17.09
C VAL A 555 21.07 6.75 -16.89
N THR A 556 21.44 5.68 -17.58
CA THR A 556 20.66 4.43 -17.57
C THR A 556 20.78 3.65 -16.26
N ASN A 557 21.69 4.07 -15.38
CA ASN A 557 21.88 3.58 -14.02
C ASN A 557 21.92 4.78 -13.06
N ASP A 558 21.42 4.57 -11.85
CA ASP A 558 21.46 5.42 -10.65
C ASP A 558 22.87 5.86 -10.20
N ASP A 559 23.93 5.30 -10.79
CA ASP A 559 25.34 5.56 -10.46
C ASP A 559 25.97 6.83 -11.11
N TRP A 560 25.18 7.78 -11.63
CA TRP A 560 25.71 9.00 -12.27
C TRP A 560 26.74 8.75 -13.40
N GLY A 561 26.61 7.63 -14.12
CA GLY A 561 27.45 7.27 -15.26
C GLY A 561 27.36 8.26 -16.45
N THR A 562 28.11 7.97 -17.53
CA THR A 562 28.11 8.82 -18.74
C THR A 562 26.69 8.93 -19.33
N PRO A 563 26.13 10.15 -19.42
CA PRO A 563 24.79 10.33 -19.98
C PRO A 563 24.73 9.88 -21.45
N VAL A 564 23.72 9.09 -21.79
CA VAL A 564 23.44 8.69 -23.16
C VAL A 564 22.48 9.71 -23.76
N SER A 565 22.85 10.36 -24.87
CA SER A 565 22.01 11.36 -25.55
C SER A 565 20.67 10.78 -26.00
N GLY A 566 19.57 11.51 -25.75
CA GLY A 566 18.26 11.20 -26.33
C GLY A 566 18.13 11.69 -27.77
N LEU A 567 18.99 12.60 -28.21
CA LEU A 567 19.11 12.99 -29.62
C LEU A 567 20.01 11.99 -30.35
N ILE A 568 19.44 11.28 -31.30
CA ILE A 568 20.08 10.18 -32.04
C ILE A 568 20.06 10.53 -33.52
N THR A 569 21.21 10.37 -34.17
CA THR A 569 21.35 10.49 -35.63
C THR A 569 21.92 9.19 -36.18
N VAL A 570 21.22 8.58 -37.14
CA VAL A 570 21.67 7.37 -37.82
C VAL A 570 21.81 7.64 -39.31
N ALA A 571 23.01 7.43 -39.85
CA ALA A 571 23.26 7.58 -41.27
C ALA A 571 22.57 6.48 -42.08
N VAL A 572 21.88 6.88 -43.15
CA VAL A 572 21.20 5.98 -44.11
C VAL A 572 21.79 6.20 -45.50
N PRO A 573 22.64 5.28 -46.01
CA PRO A 573 23.24 5.42 -47.33
C PRO A 573 22.18 5.39 -48.45
N ALA A 574 22.50 5.98 -49.61
CA ALA A 574 21.63 5.90 -50.79
C ALA A 574 21.38 4.44 -51.21
N GLY A 575 20.14 4.12 -51.58
CA GLY A 575 19.77 2.76 -51.99
C GLY A 575 18.29 2.45 -51.73
N THR A 576 17.88 1.23 -52.12
CA THR A 576 16.57 0.67 -51.81
C THR A 576 16.71 -0.39 -50.72
N TYR A 577 15.98 -0.22 -49.63
CA TYR A 577 16.05 -1.12 -48.46
C TYR A 577 14.71 -1.79 -48.23
N THR A 578 14.72 -3.09 -47.98
CA THR A 578 13.60 -3.78 -47.33
C THR A 578 13.47 -3.31 -45.88
N VAL A 579 12.33 -3.59 -45.24
CA VAL A 579 12.16 -3.27 -43.81
C VAL A 579 13.21 -3.98 -42.95
N ASP A 580 13.47 -5.26 -43.16
CA ASP A 580 14.48 -6.01 -42.39
C ASP A 580 15.89 -5.43 -42.54
N GLN A 581 16.23 -4.92 -43.73
CA GLN A 581 17.51 -4.24 -43.95
C GLN A 581 17.59 -2.92 -43.18
N LEU A 582 16.52 -2.13 -43.14
CA LEU A 582 16.47 -0.91 -42.32
C LEU A 582 16.51 -1.23 -40.82
N VAL A 583 15.79 -2.24 -40.36
CA VAL A 583 15.82 -2.71 -38.97
C VAL A 583 17.26 -3.07 -38.57
N THR A 584 17.94 -3.86 -39.41
CA THR A 584 19.35 -4.24 -39.19
C THR A 584 20.27 -3.02 -39.19
N LEU A 585 20.07 -2.07 -40.11
CA LEU A 585 20.86 -0.84 -40.18
C LEU A 585 20.69 0.03 -38.93
N LEU A 586 19.45 0.27 -38.51
CA LEU A 586 19.14 1.13 -37.37
C LEU A 586 19.64 0.51 -36.06
N ASN A 587 19.32 -0.77 -35.81
CA ASN A 587 19.78 -1.48 -34.61
C ASN A 587 21.31 -1.73 -34.61
N GLY A 588 21.98 -1.61 -35.76
CA GLY A 588 23.45 -1.66 -35.85
C GLY A 588 24.15 -0.38 -35.37
N SER A 589 23.43 0.74 -35.23
CA SER A 589 23.98 1.97 -34.66
C SER A 589 23.99 1.89 -33.13
N SER A 590 25.16 2.04 -32.50
CA SER A 590 25.29 2.01 -31.04
C SER A 590 24.46 3.10 -30.34
N ALA A 591 24.41 4.31 -30.91
CA ALA A 591 23.61 5.41 -30.36
C ALA A 591 22.10 5.13 -30.44
N PHE A 592 21.66 4.48 -31.52
CA PHE A 592 20.27 4.08 -31.68
C PHE A 592 19.92 2.91 -30.76
N ALA A 593 20.71 1.85 -30.80
CA ALA A 593 20.51 0.66 -29.97
C ALA A 593 20.66 0.94 -28.46
N ALA A 594 21.25 2.06 -28.05
CA ALA A 594 21.29 2.44 -26.64
C ALA A 594 19.96 3.03 -26.12
N ARG A 595 19.09 3.55 -27.00
CA ARG A 595 17.89 4.33 -26.60
C ARG A 595 16.59 3.93 -27.31
N ALA A 596 16.68 3.30 -28.49
CA ALA A 596 15.56 2.92 -29.32
C ALA A 596 15.73 1.49 -29.89
N ILE A 597 14.63 0.97 -30.45
CA ILE A 597 14.56 -0.34 -31.10
C ILE A 597 13.80 -0.18 -32.41
N ALA A 598 14.39 -0.65 -33.50
CA ALA A 598 13.73 -0.80 -34.79
C ALA A 598 13.20 -2.23 -34.93
N TYR A 599 12.02 -2.40 -35.53
CA TYR A 599 11.43 -3.71 -35.75
C TYR A 599 10.56 -3.74 -37.01
N ASN A 600 10.34 -4.95 -37.53
CA ASN A 600 9.47 -5.18 -38.68
C ASN A 600 8.10 -5.65 -38.18
N GLN A 601 7.06 -4.84 -38.41
CA GLN A 601 5.68 -5.19 -38.10
C GLN A 601 4.91 -5.45 -39.38
N GLY A 602 4.88 -6.70 -39.83
CA GLY A 602 4.09 -7.08 -41.01
C GLY A 602 4.48 -6.35 -42.30
N GLY A 603 5.75 -5.98 -42.46
CA GLY A 603 6.27 -5.22 -43.61
C GLY A 603 6.31 -3.71 -43.41
N PHE A 604 5.93 -3.20 -42.24
CA PHE A 604 6.07 -1.80 -41.85
C PHE A 604 7.25 -1.63 -40.90
N LEU A 605 8.03 -0.55 -41.07
CA LEU A 605 9.15 -0.23 -40.18
C LEU A 605 8.61 0.45 -38.93
N GLY A 606 8.77 -0.19 -37.78
CA GLY A 606 8.48 0.40 -36.48
C GLY A 606 9.76 0.86 -35.80
N VAL A 607 9.67 1.98 -35.07
CA VAL A 607 10.71 2.44 -34.14
C VAL A 607 10.04 2.72 -32.79
N ARG A 608 10.62 2.22 -31.70
CA ARG A 608 10.12 2.47 -30.34
C ARG A 608 11.22 2.90 -29.38
N SER A 609 10.86 3.62 -28.34
CA SER A 609 11.72 3.90 -27.18
C SER A 609 12.01 2.61 -26.40
N ARG A 610 13.13 2.60 -25.67
CA ARG A 610 13.46 1.56 -24.68
C ARG A 610 12.83 1.82 -23.31
N ASN A 611 12.10 2.92 -23.14
CA ASN A 611 11.50 3.34 -21.88
C ASN A 611 12.50 3.39 -20.71
N LEU A 612 13.73 3.84 -20.97
CA LEU A 612 14.78 3.94 -19.95
C LEU A 612 14.70 5.22 -19.11
N ALA A 613 13.80 6.14 -19.47
CA ALA A 613 13.62 7.39 -18.76
C ALA A 613 12.15 7.77 -18.68
N PRO A 614 11.76 8.57 -17.67
CA PRO A 614 10.36 8.69 -17.24
C PRO A 614 9.37 9.18 -18.31
N SER A 615 9.82 10.00 -19.26
CA SER A 615 8.93 10.61 -20.27
C SER A 615 8.40 9.63 -21.32
N HIS A 616 9.10 8.49 -21.50
CA HIS A 616 8.74 7.44 -22.46
C HIS A 616 8.24 7.98 -23.80
N ALA A 617 8.99 8.88 -24.44
CA ALA A 617 8.56 9.59 -25.64
C ALA A 617 9.49 9.35 -26.84
N ILE A 618 8.95 9.41 -28.04
CA ILE A 618 9.70 9.39 -29.29
C ILE A 618 9.19 10.45 -30.26
N GLN A 619 10.11 11.20 -30.85
CA GLN A 619 9.82 12.24 -31.84
C GLN A 619 10.84 12.18 -32.98
N LEU A 620 10.37 12.11 -34.22
CA LEU A 620 11.26 12.27 -35.38
C LEU A 620 11.52 13.74 -35.66
N GLN A 621 12.68 14.05 -36.21
CA GLN A 621 12.93 15.37 -36.80
C GLN A 621 12.67 15.34 -38.31
N ALA A 622 12.36 16.51 -38.87
CA ALA A 622 12.19 16.66 -40.30
C ALA A 622 13.46 16.25 -41.06
N GLY A 623 13.31 15.41 -42.08
CA GLY A 623 14.41 14.89 -42.88
C GLY A 623 13.92 13.88 -43.92
N ASP A 624 14.78 13.48 -44.87
CA ASP A 624 14.35 12.65 -46.00
C ASP A 624 13.83 11.27 -45.56
N VAL A 625 14.45 10.67 -44.53
CA VAL A 625 14.00 9.38 -43.98
C VAL A 625 12.62 9.55 -43.35
N THR A 626 12.44 10.58 -42.53
CA THR A 626 11.15 10.92 -41.89
C THR A 626 10.06 11.13 -42.93
N THR A 627 10.35 11.88 -44.01
CA THR A 627 9.40 12.11 -45.10
C THR A 627 9.09 10.84 -45.89
N ALA A 628 10.11 10.07 -46.29
CA ALA A 628 9.94 8.92 -47.17
C ALA A 628 9.36 7.68 -46.46
N VAL A 629 9.65 7.50 -45.18
CA VAL A 629 9.26 6.30 -44.40
C VAL A 629 8.05 6.58 -43.52
N PHE A 630 8.02 7.73 -42.85
CA PHE A 630 7.02 8.09 -41.83
C PHE A 630 6.09 9.22 -42.29
N ALA A 631 6.01 9.49 -43.59
CA ALA A 631 5.19 10.55 -44.20
C ALA A 631 5.40 11.96 -43.60
N GLY A 632 6.58 12.23 -43.06
CA GLY A 632 6.91 13.54 -42.48
C GLY A 632 6.37 13.74 -41.07
N ASP A 633 5.97 12.66 -40.39
CA ASP A 633 5.53 12.72 -39.00
C ASP A 633 6.66 13.20 -38.08
N VAL A 634 6.43 14.35 -37.43
CA VAL A 634 7.32 14.97 -36.43
C VAL A 634 6.59 15.21 -35.11
N SER A 635 5.43 14.59 -34.95
CA SER A 635 4.68 14.63 -33.70
C SER A 635 5.41 13.87 -32.60
N ILE A 636 5.09 14.19 -31.35
CA ILE A 636 5.56 13.44 -30.19
C ILE A 636 4.63 12.24 -30.04
N HIS A 637 5.21 11.06 -29.99
CA HIS A 637 4.51 9.82 -29.68
C HIS A 637 4.96 9.33 -28.31
N ASP A 638 4.00 9.02 -27.46
CA ASP A 638 4.18 8.52 -26.11
C ASP A 638 3.44 7.19 -25.92
N ASN A 639 3.48 6.64 -24.72
CA ASN A 639 2.64 5.51 -24.38
C ASN A 639 1.16 5.95 -24.42
N SER A 640 0.35 5.33 -25.27
CA SER A 640 -1.04 5.77 -25.48
C SER A 640 -2.02 5.25 -24.42
N GLY A 641 -2.84 6.15 -23.88
CA GLY A 641 -4.01 5.83 -23.04
C GLY A 641 -3.77 5.99 -21.52
N PHE A 642 -4.84 6.32 -20.79
CA PHE A 642 -4.84 6.71 -19.37
C PHE A 642 -4.14 5.72 -18.41
N THR A 643 -4.00 4.46 -18.81
CA THR A 643 -3.33 3.39 -18.03
C THR A 643 -2.49 2.43 -18.89
N THR A 644 -2.18 2.78 -20.15
CA THR A 644 -1.36 1.95 -21.09
C THR A 644 -1.77 0.47 -21.23
N SER A 645 -3.03 0.15 -20.95
CA SER A 645 -3.58 -1.22 -21.01
C SER A 645 -3.81 -1.67 -22.45
N ASN A 646 -3.76 -2.98 -22.69
CA ASN A 646 -4.19 -3.57 -23.97
C ASN A 646 -5.51 -4.30 -23.80
N THR A 647 -6.37 -4.18 -24.82
CA THR A 647 -7.66 -4.88 -24.84
C THR A 647 -7.47 -6.30 -25.37
N LEU A 648 -7.98 -7.29 -24.64
CA LEU A 648 -7.96 -8.70 -25.04
C LEU A 648 -9.18 -9.10 -25.87
N ALA A 649 -10.27 -8.32 -25.84
CA ALA A 649 -11.47 -8.58 -26.63
C ALA A 649 -11.35 -8.05 -28.08
N SER A 650 -11.93 -8.79 -29.03
CA SER A 650 -11.99 -8.39 -30.45
C SER A 650 -13.11 -7.38 -30.73
N ALA A 651 -12.86 -6.43 -31.63
CA ALA A 651 -13.84 -5.48 -32.14
C ALA A 651 -14.76 -6.08 -33.23
N ALA A 652 -14.45 -7.27 -33.76
CA ALA A 652 -15.26 -7.91 -34.80
C ALA A 652 -16.60 -8.43 -34.26
N ALA A 653 -17.69 -8.18 -34.97
CA ALA A 653 -19.04 -8.58 -34.53
C ALA A 653 -19.28 -10.10 -34.52
N SER A 654 -18.37 -10.91 -35.06
CA SER A 654 -18.44 -12.37 -35.02
C SER A 654 -17.04 -13.01 -34.95
N VAL A 655 -16.91 -13.94 -34.00
CA VAL A 655 -15.71 -14.74 -33.83
C VAL A 655 -15.53 -15.69 -35.04
N GLY A 656 -14.51 -15.45 -35.85
CA GLY A 656 -14.24 -16.26 -37.06
C GLY A 656 -14.09 -15.45 -38.35
N ALA A 657 -14.23 -14.13 -38.28
CA ALA A 657 -13.80 -13.20 -39.32
C ALA A 657 -12.78 -12.21 -38.74
N ILE A 658 -11.49 -12.51 -38.81
CA ILE A 658 -10.44 -11.50 -38.62
C ILE A 658 -10.06 -11.05 -40.05
N PRO A 659 -10.17 -9.76 -40.44
CA PRO A 659 -9.68 -8.62 -39.66
C PRO A 659 -10.59 -7.37 -39.64
N ALA A 660 -10.56 -6.62 -38.53
CA ALA A 660 -10.63 -5.17 -38.56
C ALA A 660 -9.27 -4.64 -38.11
N ALA A 661 -8.80 -3.54 -38.71
CA ALA A 661 -7.53 -2.89 -38.37
C ALA A 661 -7.46 -2.30 -36.94
N ALA A 662 -8.37 -2.71 -36.05
CA ALA A 662 -8.56 -2.20 -34.70
C ALA A 662 -8.24 -3.22 -33.59
N ASP A 663 -7.91 -4.48 -33.93
CA ASP A 663 -7.54 -5.52 -32.97
C ASP A 663 -6.01 -5.59 -32.79
N ASP A 664 -5.52 -5.80 -31.56
CA ASP A 664 -4.08 -5.97 -31.29
C ASP A 664 -3.59 -7.30 -31.90
N PRO A 665 -2.63 -7.28 -32.85
CA PRO A 665 -2.13 -8.49 -33.50
C PRO A 665 -1.41 -9.47 -32.56
N LYS A 666 -1.12 -9.07 -31.32
CA LYS A 666 -0.50 -9.91 -30.29
C LYS A 666 -1.49 -10.73 -29.47
N VAL A 667 -2.79 -10.46 -29.62
CA VAL A 667 -3.85 -11.25 -28.99
C VAL A 667 -4.22 -12.41 -29.89
N THR A 668 -4.12 -13.63 -29.37
CA THR A 668 -4.67 -14.83 -30.01
C THR A 668 -5.76 -15.43 -29.14
N LEU A 669 -6.95 -15.59 -29.73
CA LEU A 669 -8.14 -16.07 -29.02
C LEU A 669 -8.40 -17.54 -29.38
N TYR A 670 -8.46 -18.39 -28.35
CA TYR A 670 -8.85 -19.80 -28.46
C TYR A 670 -10.19 -20.05 -27.78
N THR A 671 -10.80 -21.20 -28.02
CA THR A 671 -12.01 -21.59 -27.30
C THR A 671 -11.73 -21.85 -25.82
N ASP A 672 -10.55 -22.36 -25.48
CA ASP A 672 -10.19 -22.80 -24.13
C ASP A 672 -9.28 -21.83 -23.37
N ARG A 673 -8.75 -20.78 -24.03
CA ARG A 673 -7.85 -19.78 -23.43
C ARG A 673 -7.68 -18.53 -24.32
N ILE A 674 -7.05 -17.50 -23.76
CA ILE A 674 -6.54 -16.31 -24.46
C ILE A 674 -5.03 -16.31 -24.32
N GLU A 675 -4.31 -15.98 -25.39
CA GLU A 675 -2.88 -15.77 -25.36
C GLU A 675 -2.55 -14.33 -25.77
N TYR A 676 -1.66 -13.68 -25.02
CA TYR A 676 -1.07 -12.40 -25.38
C TYR A 676 0.45 -12.57 -25.54
N GLN A 677 0.96 -12.29 -26.74
CA GLN A 677 2.39 -12.32 -27.03
C GLN A 677 3.04 -11.01 -26.56
N LEU A 678 3.74 -11.06 -25.42
CA LEU A 678 4.56 -9.95 -24.96
C LEU A 678 5.71 -9.69 -25.93
N ASP A 679 6.29 -8.50 -25.83
CA ASP A 679 7.54 -8.23 -26.51
C ASP A 679 8.72 -9.02 -25.97
N PRO A 680 9.79 -9.08 -26.78
CA PRO A 680 11.10 -9.45 -26.29
C PRO A 680 11.50 -8.64 -25.05
N VAL A 681 12.08 -9.32 -24.07
CA VAL A 681 12.62 -8.70 -22.84
C VAL A 681 14.00 -8.07 -23.05
N THR A 682 14.47 -7.96 -24.30
CA THR A 682 15.86 -7.62 -24.68
C THR A 682 16.40 -6.38 -23.99
N ASP A 683 15.52 -5.45 -23.67
CA ASP A 683 15.86 -4.08 -23.28
C ASP A 683 15.39 -3.76 -21.86
N LEU A 684 14.90 -4.76 -21.15
CA LEU A 684 14.48 -4.67 -19.77
C LEU A 684 15.68 -4.87 -18.84
N VAL A 685 15.71 -4.08 -17.77
CA VAL A 685 16.66 -4.26 -16.68
C VAL A 685 16.35 -5.56 -15.91
N ALA A 686 17.35 -6.10 -15.22
CA ALA A 686 17.13 -7.26 -14.38
C ALA A 686 16.18 -6.90 -13.23
N GLY A 687 15.17 -7.74 -12.97
CA GLY A 687 14.19 -7.46 -11.93
C GLY A 687 12.94 -8.34 -11.99
N THR A 688 11.99 -8.03 -11.11
CA THR A 688 10.67 -8.66 -11.04
C THR A 688 9.65 -7.80 -11.76
N TYR A 689 8.90 -8.41 -12.67
CA TYR A 689 7.87 -7.76 -13.45
C TYR A 689 6.51 -8.35 -13.10
N VAL A 690 5.45 -7.56 -13.27
CA VAL A 690 4.09 -7.96 -12.90
C VAL A 690 3.17 -7.84 -14.10
N VAL A 691 2.49 -8.94 -14.42
CA VAL A 691 1.33 -8.97 -15.31
C VAL A 691 0.08 -8.74 -14.46
N ASN A 692 -0.74 -7.77 -14.85
CA ASN A 692 -2.03 -7.50 -14.24
C ASN A 692 -3.15 -7.67 -15.26
N LEU A 693 -4.24 -8.28 -14.82
CA LEU A 693 -5.43 -8.54 -15.61
C LEU A 693 -6.64 -7.89 -14.94
N GLU A 694 -7.49 -7.27 -15.75
CA GLU A 694 -8.81 -6.81 -15.35
C GLU A 694 -9.83 -7.12 -16.45
N LEU A 695 -10.81 -7.97 -16.14
CA LEU A 695 -11.81 -8.46 -17.08
C LEU A 695 -13.20 -8.36 -16.47
N GLY A 696 -14.11 -7.69 -17.17
CA GLY A 696 -15.50 -7.58 -16.76
C GLY A 696 -16.38 -7.62 -17.99
N GLN A 697 -17.35 -8.53 -17.97
CA GLN A 697 -18.33 -8.64 -19.03
C GLN A 697 -19.54 -7.74 -18.74
N LEU A 698 -20.20 -7.94 -17.60
CA LEU A 698 -21.29 -7.07 -17.16
C LEU A 698 -20.80 -5.65 -16.85
N GLY A 699 -19.64 -5.50 -16.21
CA GLY A 699 -18.97 -4.21 -15.96
C GLY A 699 -19.81 -3.18 -15.20
N ARG A 700 -19.41 -1.90 -15.27
CA ARG A 700 -20.05 -0.77 -14.57
C ARG A 700 -20.83 0.11 -15.55
N VAL A 701 -22.14 0.26 -15.33
CA VAL A 701 -23.00 1.22 -16.07
C VAL A 701 -23.14 2.53 -15.30
N SER A 702 -23.25 2.44 -13.97
CA SER A 702 -23.29 3.58 -13.05
C SER A 702 -22.68 3.21 -11.70
N ALA A 703 -22.62 4.14 -10.75
CA ALA A 703 -22.19 3.85 -9.38
C ALA A 703 -23.08 2.84 -8.64
N THR A 704 -24.34 2.67 -9.07
CA THR A 704 -25.31 1.76 -8.43
C THR A 704 -25.68 0.55 -9.27
N ASN A 705 -25.38 0.58 -10.58
CA ASN A 705 -25.60 -0.52 -11.52
C ASN A 705 -24.26 -1.02 -12.07
N TYR A 706 -23.72 -2.06 -11.42
CA TYR A 706 -22.39 -2.59 -11.75
C TYR A 706 -22.27 -4.06 -11.34
N ARG A 707 -21.35 -4.76 -12.00
CA ARG A 707 -20.76 -6.02 -11.51
C ARG A 707 -19.26 -5.81 -11.44
N THR A 708 -18.66 -6.15 -10.31
CA THR A 708 -17.22 -5.97 -10.10
C THR A 708 -16.42 -6.80 -11.11
N PRO A 709 -15.50 -6.17 -11.87
CA PRO A 709 -14.58 -6.88 -12.75
C PRO A 709 -13.68 -7.86 -12.00
N THR A 710 -13.38 -8.96 -12.67
CA THR A 710 -12.38 -9.95 -12.27
C THR A 710 -11.00 -9.35 -12.39
N VAL A 711 -10.15 -9.58 -11.40
CA VAL A 711 -8.75 -9.19 -11.44
C VAL A 711 -7.85 -10.38 -11.15
N ALA A 712 -6.68 -10.41 -11.78
CA ALA A 712 -5.62 -11.38 -11.48
C ALA A 712 -4.26 -10.74 -11.70
N LYS A 713 -3.23 -11.30 -11.05
CA LYS A 713 -1.84 -10.86 -11.19
C LYS A 713 -0.90 -12.06 -11.22
N LEU A 714 0.24 -11.88 -11.88
CA LEU A 714 1.31 -12.88 -11.99
C LEU A 714 2.64 -12.15 -12.04
N THR A 715 3.63 -12.59 -11.28
CA THR A 715 4.99 -12.07 -11.33
C THR A 715 5.87 -12.95 -12.22
N PHE A 716 6.89 -12.35 -12.83
CA PHE A 716 7.93 -13.08 -13.56
C PHE A 716 9.26 -12.35 -13.48
N GLN A 717 10.35 -13.08 -13.76
CA GLN A 717 11.71 -12.57 -13.61
C GLN A 717 12.38 -12.32 -14.96
N VAL A 718 13.12 -11.22 -15.05
CA VAL A 718 13.94 -10.85 -16.21
C VAL A 718 15.38 -10.65 -15.73
N GLY A 719 16.37 -11.17 -16.47
CA GLY A 719 17.79 -10.94 -16.21
C GLY A 719 18.38 -11.56 -14.92
N GLN A 720 17.56 -11.93 -13.95
CA GLN A 720 17.96 -12.56 -12.69
C GLN A 720 16.91 -13.53 -12.18
N ALA A 721 17.28 -14.50 -11.35
CA ALA A 721 16.33 -15.44 -10.73
C ALA A 721 15.73 -14.93 -9.41
N ALA A 722 16.42 -14.01 -8.74
CA ALA A 722 15.99 -13.48 -7.46
C ALA A 722 14.80 -12.53 -7.64
N GLU A 723 13.73 -12.78 -6.89
CA GLU A 723 12.59 -11.88 -6.83
C GLU A 723 12.95 -10.62 -6.03
N GLU A 724 12.64 -9.46 -6.59
CA GLU A 724 12.76 -8.18 -5.91
C GLU A 724 11.72 -8.10 -4.79
N LYS A 725 12.09 -7.56 -3.64
CA LYS A 725 11.13 -7.38 -2.55
C LYS A 725 10.12 -6.29 -2.90
N GLN A 726 8.93 -6.39 -2.31
CA GLN A 726 7.91 -5.35 -2.43
C GLN A 726 8.35 -4.06 -1.75
N ILE A 727 7.88 -2.92 -2.24
CA ILE A 727 8.18 -1.62 -1.64
C ILE A 727 7.54 -1.51 -0.26
N ALA A 728 6.33 -2.06 -0.10
CA ALA A 728 5.61 -2.17 1.15
C ALA A 728 4.94 -3.56 1.24
N GLY A 729 4.75 -4.04 2.46
CA GLY A 729 4.08 -5.30 2.76
C GLY A 729 3.24 -5.18 4.03
N ASN A 730 2.85 -6.32 4.60
CA ASN A 730 2.06 -6.41 5.84
C ASN A 730 0.67 -5.73 5.81
N CYS A 731 0.18 -5.29 4.63
CA CYS A 731 -1.17 -4.74 4.47
C CYS A 731 -2.26 -5.70 4.98
N ASN A 732 -2.04 -7.02 4.83
CA ASN A 732 -3.01 -8.02 5.24
C ASN A 732 -3.23 -8.02 6.77
N SER A 733 -2.26 -7.60 7.58
CA SER A 733 -2.38 -7.58 9.04
C SER A 733 -3.65 -6.84 9.48
N CYS A 734 -3.94 -5.71 8.82
CA CYS A 734 -5.15 -4.93 9.07
C CYS A 734 -6.27 -5.13 8.06
N HIS A 735 -5.97 -5.30 6.78
CA HIS A 735 -7.02 -5.24 5.76
C HIS A 735 -7.62 -6.61 5.39
N GLN A 736 -6.90 -7.73 5.58
CA GLN A 736 -7.33 -9.06 5.12
C GLN A 736 -7.20 -10.18 6.18
N SER A 737 -8.24 -10.97 6.42
CA SER A 737 -8.20 -12.14 7.31
C SER A 737 -7.40 -13.29 6.72
N ALA A 738 -7.04 -14.27 7.56
CA ALA A 738 -6.26 -15.45 7.17
C ALA A 738 -6.91 -16.31 6.07
N ASP A 739 -8.23 -16.24 5.91
CA ASP A 739 -8.98 -16.91 4.83
C ASP A 739 -9.02 -16.13 3.51
N GLY A 740 -8.32 -14.99 3.44
CA GLY A 740 -8.18 -14.17 2.25
C GLY A 740 -9.31 -13.14 2.04
N LYS A 741 -10.28 -13.03 2.95
CA LYS A 741 -11.33 -12.01 2.90
C LYS A 741 -10.82 -10.69 3.43
N GLY A 742 -11.14 -9.57 2.81
CA GLY A 742 -10.62 -8.28 3.28
C GLY A 742 -11.28 -7.07 2.66
N PHE A 743 -10.76 -5.90 3.04
CA PHE A 743 -11.10 -4.63 2.40
C PHE A 743 -10.78 -4.70 0.91
N VAL A 744 -11.82 -4.46 0.10
CA VAL A 744 -11.69 -4.32 -1.34
C VAL A 744 -11.83 -2.86 -1.68
N LEU A 745 -10.81 -2.32 -2.36
CA LEU A 745 -10.86 -0.94 -2.82
C LEU A 745 -11.78 -0.85 -4.04
N ASP A 746 -12.96 -0.27 -3.83
CA ASP A 746 -13.93 0.08 -4.88
C ASP A 746 -14.45 -1.09 -5.73
N TYR A 747 -15.43 -1.79 -5.18
CA TYR A 747 -16.17 -2.82 -5.89
C TYR A 747 -16.76 -2.36 -7.23
N SER A 748 -17.07 -1.08 -7.44
CA SER A 748 -17.70 -0.65 -8.69
C SER A 748 -16.73 -0.65 -9.88
N ARG A 749 -15.42 -0.52 -9.62
CA ARG A 749 -14.38 -0.49 -10.65
C ARG A 749 -13.63 -1.80 -10.76
N HIS A 750 -13.25 -2.45 -9.65
CA HIS A 750 -12.42 -3.66 -9.68
C HIS A 750 -12.31 -4.34 -8.31
N PHE A 751 -12.16 -5.67 -8.30
CA PHE A 751 -12.06 -6.46 -7.06
C PHE A 751 -10.63 -6.49 -6.49
N LYS A 752 -10.06 -5.33 -6.16
CA LYS A 752 -8.69 -5.22 -5.63
C LYS A 752 -8.69 -5.39 -4.10
N ILE A 753 -8.46 -6.61 -3.62
CA ILE A 753 -8.26 -6.87 -2.19
C ILE A 753 -6.96 -6.20 -1.75
N PHE A 754 -6.98 -5.46 -0.64
CA PHE A 754 -5.80 -4.93 0.02
C PHE A 754 -5.05 -6.05 0.78
N ASP A 755 -4.41 -6.94 0.02
CA ASP A 755 -3.51 -7.98 0.51
C ASP A 755 -2.04 -7.50 0.52
N ASN A 756 -1.11 -8.35 0.96
CA ASN A 756 0.33 -8.01 0.96
C ASN A 756 0.88 -7.72 -0.44
N THR A 757 0.23 -8.23 -1.48
CA THR A 757 0.58 -8.02 -2.88
C THR A 757 -0.29 -6.95 -3.55
N ALA A 758 -0.99 -6.11 -2.77
CA ALA A 758 -1.84 -5.04 -3.30
C ALA A 758 -1.02 -3.98 -4.03
N ALA A 759 0.19 -3.69 -3.56
CA ALA A 759 1.10 -2.73 -4.21
C ALA A 759 1.37 -3.13 -5.68
N ASP A 760 1.77 -4.38 -5.93
CA ASP A 760 1.98 -4.94 -7.29
C ASP A 760 0.75 -4.85 -8.19
N GLN A 761 -0.43 -4.71 -7.59
CA GLN A 761 -1.68 -4.63 -8.32
C GLN A 761 -2.07 -3.18 -8.65
N CYS A 762 -1.72 -2.25 -7.77
CA CYS A 762 -2.07 -0.84 -7.88
C CYS A 762 -1.05 -0.04 -8.70
N THR A 763 0.24 -0.37 -8.60
CA THR A 763 1.33 0.35 -9.28
C THR A 763 1.19 0.35 -10.80
N ALA A 764 0.52 -0.66 -11.39
CA ALA A 764 0.19 -0.72 -12.81
C ALA A 764 -0.53 0.54 -13.33
N CYS A 765 -1.31 1.19 -12.48
CA CYS A 765 -2.17 2.32 -12.84
C CYS A 765 -1.88 3.59 -12.01
N HIS A 766 -1.25 3.43 -10.85
CA HIS A 766 -1.09 4.46 -9.82
C HIS A 766 0.36 4.72 -9.46
N ASP A 767 1.34 4.59 -10.34
CA ASP A 767 2.72 4.96 -10.02
C ASP A 767 3.25 6.02 -10.99
N TYR A 768 4.06 5.63 -11.99
CA TYR A 768 4.77 6.55 -12.89
C TYR A 768 4.18 6.64 -14.29
N LEU A 769 2.86 6.85 -14.40
CA LEU A 769 2.23 7.16 -15.67
C LEU A 769 2.15 8.67 -15.87
N PRO A 770 2.78 9.24 -16.92
CA PRO A 770 2.49 10.62 -17.31
C PRO A 770 1.03 10.67 -17.77
N GLN A 771 0.16 11.24 -16.94
CA GLN A 771 -1.20 11.54 -17.36
C GLN A 771 -1.19 12.89 -18.10
N LEU A 772 -1.38 12.85 -19.42
CA LEU A 772 -1.65 14.04 -20.24
C LEU A 772 -3.14 14.47 -20.11
N PRO A 773 -3.55 15.66 -20.61
CA PRO A 773 -3.45 16.94 -19.94
C PRO A 773 -4.83 17.65 -19.93
N ASP A 774 -5.35 18.07 -18.77
CA ASP A 774 -6.46 19.04 -18.81
C ASP A 774 -6.01 20.45 -19.23
N CYS A 775 -4.70 20.63 -19.47
CA CYS A 775 -4.11 21.85 -20.02
C CYS A 775 -4.02 21.77 -21.55
N THR A 776 -4.75 22.67 -22.22
CA THR A 776 -4.57 22.91 -23.64
C THR A 776 -3.34 23.79 -23.90
N ILE A 777 -2.78 23.70 -25.11
CA ILE A 777 -1.54 24.36 -25.62
C ILE A 777 -1.56 25.90 -25.48
N ASP A 778 -2.71 26.47 -25.18
CA ASP A 778 -2.96 27.91 -25.01
C ASP A 778 -3.03 28.37 -23.54
N GLY A 779 -2.54 27.56 -22.59
CA GLY A 779 -2.27 28.01 -21.21
C GLY A 779 -3.52 28.31 -20.38
N ASN A 780 -4.69 27.83 -20.80
CA ASN A 780 -5.94 27.96 -20.05
C ASN A 780 -6.25 26.66 -19.32
N CYS A 781 -5.44 26.34 -18.31
CA CYS A 781 -5.80 25.29 -17.37
C CYS A 781 -6.98 25.81 -16.53
N GLY A 782 -8.13 25.13 -16.57
CA GLY A 782 -9.32 25.54 -15.83
C GLY A 782 -9.04 25.72 -14.34
N ALA A 783 -9.92 26.39 -13.60
CA ALA A 783 -9.72 26.70 -12.18
C ALA A 783 -9.47 25.49 -11.24
N SER A 784 -9.51 24.24 -11.74
CA SER A 784 -9.05 23.01 -11.09
C SER A 784 -7.52 22.80 -11.11
N ALA A 785 -6.80 23.46 -12.01
CA ALA A 785 -5.38 23.19 -12.28
C ALA A 785 -4.40 23.86 -11.30
N TYR A 786 -4.85 24.84 -10.51
CA TYR A 786 -4.04 25.42 -9.44
C TYR A 786 -4.18 24.69 -8.10
N SER A 787 -4.97 23.61 -8.03
CA SER A 787 -5.12 22.75 -6.84
C SER A 787 -5.02 21.25 -7.13
N GLY A 788 -4.74 20.85 -8.37
CA GLY A 788 -4.92 19.48 -8.85
C GLY A 788 -3.64 18.67 -8.90
N TRP A 789 -3.41 17.85 -7.87
CA TRP A 789 -2.61 16.63 -7.97
C TRP A 789 -3.38 15.58 -8.82
N THR A 790 -3.74 15.91 -10.05
CA THR A 790 -4.66 15.12 -10.88
C THR A 790 -3.95 14.53 -12.09
N GLY A 791 -3.17 13.49 -11.81
CA GLY A 791 -2.87 12.39 -12.70
C GLY A 791 -2.81 11.12 -11.85
N SER A 792 -3.73 10.15 -11.99
CA SER A 792 -3.90 8.92 -11.19
C SER A 792 -3.01 8.80 -9.94
N LYS A 793 -3.21 9.69 -8.95
CA LYS A 793 -2.26 9.98 -7.86
C LYS A 793 -1.38 8.80 -7.44
N PRO A 794 -0.05 8.95 -7.38
CA PRO A 794 0.88 7.90 -7.01
C PRO A 794 0.43 7.15 -5.74
N ILE A 795 0.54 5.82 -5.78
CA ILE A 795 0.06 4.93 -4.73
C ILE A 795 0.83 5.18 -3.44
N SER A 796 2.13 5.52 -3.56
CA SER A 796 2.96 5.98 -2.46
C SER A 796 2.32 7.16 -1.73
N LYS A 797 1.93 8.21 -2.45
CA LYS A 797 1.24 9.37 -1.86
C LYS A 797 -0.11 8.98 -1.23
N ARG A 798 -0.93 8.21 -1.94
CA ARG A 798 -2.28 7.82 -1.49
C ARG A 798 -2.25 7.01 -0.20
N VAL A 799 -1.39 5.99 -0.15
CA VAL A 799 -1.27 5.11 1.02
C VAL A 799 -0.84 5.93 2.22
N HIS A 800 0.20 6.76 2.09
CA HIS A 800 0.63 7.63 3.19
C HIS A 800 -0.46 8.63 3.61
N GLY A 801 -1.11 9.30 2.65
CA GLY A 801 -2.16 10.28 2.97
C GLY A 801 -3.40 9.70 3.63
N ILE A 802 -3.86 8.52 3.22
CA ILE A 802 -5.02 7.88 3.87
C ILE A 802 -4.68 7.47 5.30
N HIS A 803 -3.46 6.96 5.55
CA HIS A 803 -3.04 6.55 6.89
C HIS A 803 -2.68 7.74 7.79
N PHE A 804 -2.20 8.85 7.24
CA PHE A 804 -2.03 10.08 8.02
C PHE A 804 -3.39 10.74 8.33
N GLY A 805 -4.33 10.62 7.40
CA GLY A 805 -5.76 10.80 7.60
C GLY A 805 -6.10 12.09 8.35
N SER A 806 -6.71 11.95 9.53
CA SER A 806 -7.17 13.06 10.37
C SER A 806 -6.07 14.02 10.83
N SER A 807 -4.80 13.65 10.67
CA SER A 807 -3.64 14.50 11.00
C SER A 807 -3.23 15.43 9.86
N LEU A 808 -3.81 15.29 8.66
CA LEU A 808 -3.55 16.15 7.50
C LEU A 808 -4.05 17.59 7.72
N LEU A 809 -3.28 18.58 7.24
CA LEU A 809 -3.66 19.99 7.25
C LEU A 809 -4.58 20.35 6.07
N HIS A 810 -4.35 19.71 4.93
CA HIS A 810 -5.07 19.92 3.66
C HIS A 810 -5.59 18.58 3.10
N PRO A 811 -6.41 17.84 3.87
CA PRO A 811 -6.82 16.48 3.54
C PRO A 811 -7.51 16.35 2.18
N LEU A 812 -8.33 17.36 1.83
CA LEU A 812 -8.96 17.44 0.52
C LEU A 812 -7.92 17.48 -0.60
N GLY A 813 -6.87 18.28 -0.50
CA GLY A 813 -5.83 18.34 -1.54
C GLY A 813 -4.92 17.11 -1.59
N THR A 814 -4.70 16.47 -0.44
CA THR A 814 -3.76 15.35 -0.30
C THR A 814 -4.37 14.04 -0.76
N VAL A 815 -5.51 13.66 -0.17
CA VAL A 815 -6.18 12.41 -0.49
C VAL A 815 -6.99 12.55 -1.78
N ASP A 816 -7.64 13.72 -2.02
CA ASP A 816 -8.57 14.05 -3.14
C ASP A 816 -9.08 12.82 -3.90
N TYR A 817 -9.90 12.06 -3.16
CA TYR A 817 -10.58 10.90 -3.68
C TYR A 817 -11.86 10.69 -2.89
N SER A 818 -12.98 11.18 -3.45
CA SER A 818 -14.31 10.80 -2.96
C SER A 818 -14.87 9.59 -3.69
N ASN A 819 -14.29 9.09 -4.79
CA ASN A 819 -14.76 7.87 -5.47
C ASN A 819 -16.25 7.82 -5.89
N GLY A 820 -16.97 8.95 -5.88
CA GLY A 820 -18.44 8.94 -5.93
C GLY A 820 -19.10 8.32 -4.68
N ASP A 821 -18.33 8.11 -3.61
CA ASP A 821 -18.79 7.99 -2.23
C ASP A 821 -19.68 9.22 -1.96
N PRO A 822 -20.95 9.00 -1.54
CA PRO A 822 -21.84 10.10 -1.20
C PRO A 822 -21.32 10.96 -0.03
N THR A 823 -20.28 10.49 0.65
CA THR A 823 -19.85 11.00 1.95
C THR A 823 -18.53 11.77 1.81
N THR A 824 -18.57 13.08 2.09
CA THR A 824 -17.36 13.91 2.14
C THR A 824 -16.66 13.61 3.47
N GLY A 825 -15.46 13.01 3.45
CA GLY A 825 -14.67 12.87 4.69
C GLY A 825 -14.07 11.51 4.97
N ARG A 826 -14.68 10.42 4.48
CA ARG A 826 -14.33 9.04 4.89
C ARG A 826 -12.82 8.76 4.86
N ASN A 827 -12.15 9.04 3.75
CA ASN A 827 -10.75 8.62 3.56
C ASN A 827 -9.71 9.47 4.29
N TRP A 828 -10.09 10.62 4.85
CA TRP A 828 -9.16 11.53 5.53
C TRP A 828 -9.60 11.92 6.95
N ASP A 829 -10.69 11.34 7.46
CA ASP A 829 -11.06 11.39 8.89
C ASP A 829 -10.64 10.09 9.61
N ILE A 830 -10.07 9.11 8.89
CA ILE A 830 -9.50 7.89 9.46
C ILE A 830 -8.29 8.23 10.32
N THR A 831 -8.15 7.52 11.43
CA THR A 831 -6.98 7.57 12.30
C THR A 831 -6.26 6.23 12.22
N PHE A 832 -4.95 6.23 11.98
CA PHE A 832 -4.16 5.00 12.00
C PHE A 832 -4.16 4.38 13.40
N PRO A 833 -4.32 3.05 13.56
CA PRO A 833 -4.47 2.40 14.87
C PRO A 833 -3.21 2.38 15.75
N GLN A 834 -2.10 2.93 15.25
CA GLN A 834 -0.80 3.04 15.92
C GLN A 834 -0.09 4.33 15.50
N ASP A 835 1.08 4.61 16.06
CA ASP A 835 1.91 5.75 15.62
C ASP A 835 2.36 5.56 14.17
N VAL A 836 1.88 6.43 13.27
CA VAL A 836 2.18 6.38 11.83
C VAL A 836 3.67 6.56 11.51
N ARG A 837 4.47 7.06 12.47
CA ARG A 837 5.93 7.19 12.34
C ARG A 837 6.64 5.84 12.49
N ASN A 838 5.94 4.79 12.91
CA ASN A 838 6.41 3.41 12.88
C ASN A 838 6.36 2.84 11.44
N CYS A 839 7.33 3.25 10.61
CA CYS A 839 7.38 2.87 9.20
C CYS A 839 7.45 1.35 9.00
N GLN A 840 8.07 0.62 9.93
CA GLN A 840 8.24 -0.84 9.89
C GLN A 840 6.91 -1.59 9.84
N SER A 841 5.79 -0.97 10.25
CA SER A 841 4.46 -1.57 10.15
C SER A 841 4.04 -1.89 8.71
N CYS A 842 4.55 -1.14 7.73
CA CYS A 842 4.34 -1.40 6.30
C CYS A 842 5.66 -1.68 5.56
N HIS A 843 6.79 -1.25 6.12
CA HIS A 843 8.12 -1.40 5.56
C HIS A 843 8.99 -2.33 6.42
N VAL A 844 8.51 -3.56 6.60
CA VAL A 844 9.16 -4.57 7.43
C VAL A 844 10.59 -4.84 6.94
N ASP A 845 11.54 -4.74 7.85
CA ASP A 845 12.96 -4.96 7.59
C ASP A 845 13.20 -6.38 7.07
N GLY A 846 13.96 -6.49 5.98
CA GLY A 846 14.25 -7.78 5.37
C GLY A 846 13.11 -8.38 4.55
N GLU A 847 11.88 -7.90 4.65
CA GLU A 847 10.73 -8.36 3.84
C GLU A 847 10.39 -7.38 2.71
N THR A 848 10.72 -6.10 2.87
CA THR A 848 10.52 -5.05 1.86
C THR A 848 11.83 -4.61 1.20
N SER A 849 11.76 -3.81 0.14
CA SER A 849 12.91 -3.33 -0.64
C SER A 849 13.87 -2.46 0.16
N GLY A 850 13.42 -1.85 1.26
CA GLY A 850 14.18 -0.85 2.02
C GLY A 850 14.27 0.53 1.35
N SER A 851 13.68 0.70 0.15
CA SER A 851 13.75 1.95 -0.60
C SER A 851 13.08 3.13 0.10
N TRP A 852 12.17 2.87 1.04
CA TRP A 852 11.57 3.88 1.91
C TRP A 852 12.61 4.66 2.73
N ALA A 853 13.72 4.01 3.10
CA ALA A 853 14.79 4.60 3.90
C ALA A 853 15.94 5.16 3.03
N SER A 854 16.18 4.57 1.85
CA SER A 854 17.30 4.97 0.99
C SER A 854 16.94 5.98 -0.10
N ASN A 855 15.65 6.07 -0.49
CA ASN A 855 15.20 6.84 -1.66
C ASN A 855 14.07 7.82 -1.27
N PRO A 856 14.37 8.87 -0.48
CA PRO A 856 13.37 9.88 -0.13
C PRO A 856 12.89 10.62 -1.39
N ASN A 857 11.58 10.81 -1.51
CA ASN A 857 10.95 11.46 -2.66
C ASN A 857 9.73 12.27 -2.26
N ARG A 858 9.41 13.31 -3.05
CA ARG A 858 8.31 14.24 -2.79
C ARG A 858 6.94 13.56 -2.73
N LEU A 859 6.75 12.45 -3.45
CA LEU A 859 5.44 11.79 -3.57
C LEU A 859 5.04 11.13 -2.25
N ALA A 860 5.93 10.34 -1.64
CA ALA A 860 5.68 9.74 -0.34
C ALA A 860 5.59 10.80 0.76
N CYS A 861 6.53 11.76 0.79
CA CYS A 861 6.58 12.80 1.82
C CYS A 861 5.33 13.70 1.80
N SER A 862 4.87 14.13 0.62
CA SER A 862 3.64 14.94 0.49
C SER A 862 2.35 14.18 0.78
N GLY A 863 2.43 12.86 0.99
CA GLY A 863 1.32 12.07 1.51
C GLY A 863 0.99 12.45 2.96
N CYS A 864 2.00 12.69 3.80
CA CYS A 864 1.80 13.04 5.22
C CYS A 864 2.06 14.53 5.49
N HIS A 865 3.05 15.12 4.82
CA HIS A 865 3.47 16.51 5.01
C HIS A 865 2.81 17.42 3.99
N ASP A 866 1.55 17.78 4.25
CA ASP A 866 0.72 18.52 3.30
C ASP A 866 0.55 20.01 3.60
N GLY A 867 1.22 20.54 4.62
CA GLY A 867 1.19 21.97 4.92
C GLY A 867 1.89 22.82 3.84
N ASP A 868 1.44 24.07 3.68
CA ASP A 868 1.97 25.03 2.70
C ASP A 868 3.51 25.11 2.67
N ALA A 869 4.15 25.13 3.84
CA ALA A 869 5.61 25.18 3.96
C ALA A 869 6.30 23.91 3.45
N ALA A 870 5.74 22.73 3.76
CA ALA A 870 6.28 21.45 3.32
C ALA A 870 6.11 21.29 1.80
N LEU A 871 4.94 21.62 1.26
CA LEU A 871 4.69 21.62 -0.19
C LEU A 871 5.59 22.60 -0.93
N THR A 872 5.80 23.80 -0.38
CA THR A 872 6.73 24.79 -0.94
C THR A 872 8.16 24.27 -0.93
N HIS A 873 8.61 23.66 0.16
CA HIS A 873 9.92 23.02 0.24
C HIS A 873 10.09 21.96 -0.85
N MET A 874 9.19 20.97 -0.93
CA MET A 874 9.26 19.92 -1.94
C MET A 874 9.28 20.48 -3.37
N LYS A 875 8.49 21.53 -3.64
CA LYS A 875 8.50 22.21 -4.95
C LYS A 875 9.84 22.87 -5.26
N LEU A 876 10.47 23.55 -4.29
CA LEU A 876 11.78 24.17 -4.47
C LEU A 876 12.91 23.14 -4.68
N MET A 877 12.73 21.93 -4.14
CA MET A 877 13.70 20.83 -4.29
C MET A 877 13.51 20.00 -5.57
N THR A 878 12.54 20.37 -6.42
CA THR A 878 12.21 19.70 -7.68
C THR A 878 12.48 20.64 -8.86
N TYR A 879 13.34 20.21 -9.79
CA TYR A 879 13.51 20.87 -11.08
C TYR A 879 12.60 20.22 -12.11
N ASP A 880 11.75 21.02 -12.74
CA ASP A 880 10.83 20.60 -13.79
C ASP A 880 11.27 21.25 -15.12
N PRO A 881 11.89 20.49 -16.04
CA PRO A 881 12.34 21.01 -17.32
C PRO A 881 11.20 21.25 -18.32
N THR A 882 9.96 20.83 -18.04
CA THR A 882 8.77 21.05 -18.88
C THR A 882 7.61 21.67 -18.10
N PRO A 883 7.70 22.95 -17.66
CA PRO A 883 6.73 23.56 -16.75
C PRO A 883 5.29 23.64 -17.28
N ASP A 884 5.12 23.63 -18.60
CA ASP A 884 3.82 23.62 -19.28
C ASP A 884 3.18 22.21 -19.33
N ALA A 885 3.98 21.18 -19.05
CA ALA A 885 3.58 19.79 -18.87
C ALA A 885 4.23 19.22 -17.58
N PRO A 886 3.89 19.78 -16.41
CA PRO A 886 4.65 19.62 -15.15
C PRO A 886 4.57 18.23 -14.49
N TRP A 887 4.10 17.25 -15.27
CA TRP A 887 3.86 15.86 -14.90
C TRP A 887 4.33 14.93 -16.02
N SER A 888 5.24 15.39 -16.87
CA SER A 888 5.81 14.58 -17.95
C SER A 888 6.74 13.49 -17.40
N GLY A 889 7.01 13.51 -16.08
CA GLY A 889 7.87 12.57 -15.38
C GLY A 889 9.35 12.95 -15.49
N ASP A 890 9.69 13.98 -16.24
CA ASP A 890 11.08 14.43 -16.40
C ASP A 890 11.59 15.30 -15.23
N GLU A 891 10.82 15.39 -14.15
CA GLU A 891 11.20 16.18 -12.99
C GLU A 891 12.34 15.52 -12.20
N ALA A 892 13.38 16.30 -11.90
CA ALA A 892 14.53 15.87 -11.13
C ALA A 892 14.45 16.42 -9.70
N GLU A 893 14.49 15.53 -8.71
CA GLU A 893 14.46 15.91 -7.29
C GLU A 893 15.84 15.87 -6.65
N SER A 894 16.08 16.78 -5.71
CA SER A 894 17.29 16.83 -4.88
C SER A 894 17.12 16.17 -3.50
N CYS A 895 15.96 15.54 -3.25
CA CYS A 895 15.60 14.93 -1.97
C CYS A 895 16.65 13.95 -1.45
N ALA A 896 17.05 12.96 -2.26
CA ALA A 896 18.04 11.95 -1.88
C ALA A 896 19.48 12.49 -1.70
N ALA A 897 19.77 13.69 -2.21
CA ALA A 897 21.06 14.33 -1.95
C ALA A 897 21.07 15.11 -0.63
N CYS A 898 19.90 15.51 -0.12
CA CYS A 898 19.75 16.37 1.04
C CYS A 898 19.40 15.63 2.33
N HIS A 899 18.66 14.52 2.23
CA HIS A 899 18.20 13.66 3.32
C HIS A 899 18.89 12.30 3.22
#